data_AF-A0A9P5M5N3-F1
#
_entry.id   AF-A0A9P5M5N3-F1
#
_cell.length_a   1.000
_cell.length_b   1.000
_cell.length_c   1.000
_cell.angle_alpha   90.00
_cell.angle_beta   90.00
_cell.angle_gamma   90.00
#
_symmetry.space_group_name_H-M   'P 1'
#
loop_
_entity.id
_entity.type
_entity.pdbx_description
1 polymer ?
#
loop_
_entity_poly.entity_id
_entity_poly.type
_entity_poly.pdbx_seq_one_letter_code
_entity_poly.pdbx_strand_id
1 'polypeptide(L)'
;MRKASGQTEAQLQRDIHYLKTRAEKLSILIKQSRRENRQLKLDARYVPERIRKQVSKALAQARRIQLKEKGAYTCEAHALMLELRRLGVPAAAISSTFRAFAASWNLEINGAPDAHTVKRVEGEGYIAGRIQLIEEMLESGGKIIFCHGDGTTDRSIGYESRASTMLVPDYEDPSKPKSVKTRIWGTKRSSSHDSETQLQGLLDELAEMTELYNGLREMQNKAGTTVIALIRFLMGMTSDHAEDQKKLSKMLELLKRGTWIRTLGEQALAKKTSDELEGALIASNEEMIAAAGGADTWSMLPEDEKHHRGQEAHEAMIERFGIEAYENLKDSEAEICGAGATLFVWAGCSMHKDLNAFKYAEKAVSEFWKLNNLDGPILLMNKDNAAAVAADASEAGESGSKTAAQIRALEASTGGAHKIITLAGLLFNHRDNKHGEGDAVRFWFEEILGFLFMFPDWIEYLELVRDRKIRPGLNHMEDNVYKGLHDEPTLTEMAAMALYAQAISKPYMGMIRGSCKSTNMLDMAAEHKRLIAHIEKLIANPDLLIGSKVSAETASFDGRWPEAGIVDAVTKLAHRLPQLRGAVVACFKGALSGWTRFTSEFEDSGVIASLNETHKEKIHLPNRNCHNESAFGQMKRKKTMAPNISEHTMVNLLQLRQNNTLDYTKRRLRGQKAQAYLRQKARQIDTSGYEKQRRKALVLAAAKKVEAKRAEIKRKAEAQQRRREQLEYQIRNTRVTVKKRRITKFTNAQLDQQLDFWRSVDKVTAAKAKKSHVKRRPEKIAAVKQAIRRYIAAGGDIRDLRLPRKDGEVDSDQSEGDESEWSEVSDDEMEEGGIN
;
A
#
# COMPACT_ATOMS: atom_id res chain seq x y z
N MET A 1 -73.61 109.62 -47.62
CA MET A 1 -73.42 108.20 -48.02
C MET A 1 -72.29 107.59 -47.20
N ARG A 2 -72.56 106.41 -46.59
CA ARG A 2 -71.63 105.37 -46.11
C ARG A 2 -70.76 105.63 -44.84
N LYS A 3 -71.41 105.35 -43.70
CA LYS A 3 -71.01 104.58 -42.48
C LYS A 3 -69.53 104.52 -42.02
N ALA A 4 -69.39 104.90 -40.75
CA ALA A 4 -68.62 104.29 -39.65
C ALA A 4 -67.07 104.34 -39.68
N SER A 5 -66.49 105.07 -38.71
CA SER A 5 -65.32 104.65 -37.90
C SER A 5 -64.83 105.83 -37.07
N GLY A 6 -65.40 106.02 -35.88
CA GLY A 6 -64.91 106.98 -34.89
C GLY A 6 -64.35 106.25 -33.69
N GLN A 7 -63.19 105.59 -33.85
CA GLN A 7 -62.42 105.18 -32.67
C GLN A 7 -61.90 106.45 -32.00
N THR A 8 -62.39 106.71 -30.78
CA THR A 8 -61.95 107.82 -29.94
C THR A 8 -60.45 107.71 -29.68
N GLU A 9 -59.75 108.85 -29.65
CA GLU A 9 -58.30 108.94 -29.40
C GLU A 9 -57.86 108.20 -28.12
N ALA A 10 -58.75 108.13 -27.12
CA ALA A 10 -58.58 107.35 -25.90
C ALA A 10 -58.56 105.81 -26.12
N GLN A 11 -59.26 105.29 -27.13
CA GLN A 11 -59.19 103.88 -27.51
C GLN A 11 -57.83 103.58 -28.16
N LEU A 12 -57.37 104.46 -29.06
CA LEU A 12 -56.10 104.32 -29.75
C LEU A 12 -54.90 104.41 -28.79
N GLN A 13 -54.96 105.31 -27.80
CA GLN A 13 -53.93 105.40 -26.75
C GLN A 13 -53.90 104.16 -25.84
N ARG A 14 -55.07 103.58 -25.51
CA ARG A 14 -55.16 102.31 -24.77
C ARG A 14 -54.58 101.15 -25.57
N ASP A 15 -54.87 101.06 -26.86
CA ASP A 15 -54.34 100.02 -27.74
C ASP A 15 -52.81 100.18 -27.93
N ILE A 16 -52.31 101.41 -28.08
CA ILE A 16 -50.86 101.69 -28.12
C ILE A 16 -50.18 101.30 -26.81
N HIS A 17 -50.76 101.63 -25.66
CA HIS A 17 -50.23 101.25 -24.36
C HIS A 17 -50.23 99.71 -24.18
N TYR A 18 -51.32 99.04 -24.57
CA TYR A 18 -51.43 97.59 -24.56
C TYR A 18 -50.38 96.92 -25.46
N LEU A 19 -50.19 97.44 -26.68
CA LEU A 19 -49.18 96.94 -27.63
C LEU A 19 -47.75 97.18 -27.13
N LYS A 20 -47.45 98.33 -26.49
CA LYS A 20 -46.15 98.58 -25.86
C LYS A 20 -45.85 97.60 -24.72
N THR A 21 -46.80 97.42 -23.81
CA THR A 21 -46.66 96.47 -22.69
C THR A 21 -46.52 95.03 -23.19
N ARG A 22 -47.24 94.67 -24.26
CA ARG A 22 -47.14 93.34 -24.91
C ARG A 22 -45.79 93.16 -25.62
N ALA A 23 -45.27 94.19 -26.28
CA ALA A 23 -43.96 94.18 -26.92
C ALA A 23 -42.81 94.05 -25.89
N GLU A 24 -42.92 94.73 -24.74
CA GLU A 24 -41.96 94.58 -23.64
C GLU A 24 -41.95 93.17 -23.07
N LYS A 25 -43.14 92.61 -22.79
CA LYS A 25 -43.31 91.21 -22.35
C LYS A 25 -42.73 90.22 -23.37
N LEU A 26 -43.01 90.42 -24.65
CA LEU A 26 -42.42 89.60 -25.74
C LEU A 26 -40.90 89.73 -25.80
N SER A 27 -40.34 90.93 -25.56
CA SER A 27 -38.88 91.12 -25.55
C SER A 27 -38.20 90.37 -24.40
N ILE A 28 -38.86 90.34 -23.23
CA ILE A 28 -38.38 89.59 -22.06
C ILE A 28 -38.42 88.09 -22.35
N LEU A 29 -39.53 87.59 -22.89
CA LEU A 29 -39.69 86.19 -23.32
C LEU A 29 -38.66 85.79 -24.38
N ILE A 30 -38.40 86.63 -25.38
CA ILE A 30 -37.37 86.37 -26.40
C ILE A 30 -35.97 86.34 -25.78
N LYS A 31 -35.65 87.25 -24.85
CA LYS A 31 -34.36 87.23 -24.13
C LYS A 31 -34.22 85.95 -23.30
N GLN A 32 -35.29 85.52 -22.64
CA GLN A 32 -35.32 84.31 -21.83
C GLN A 32 -35.16 83.05 -22.70
N SER A 33 -35.93 82.95 -23.78
CA SER A 33 -35.84 81.84 -24.73
C SER A 33 -34.49 81.80 -25.46
N ARG A 34 -33.85 82.95 -25.73
CA ARG A 34 -32.47 83.00 -26.26
C ARG A 34 -31.45 82.54 -25.24
N ARG A 35 -31.61 82.86 -23.95
CA ARG A 35 -30.75 82.34 -22.87
C ARG A 35 -30.90 80.83 -22.75
N GLU A 36 -32.12 80.32 -22.75
CA GLU A 36 -32.42 78.88 -22.72
C GLU A 36 -31.86 78.15 -23.96
N ASN A 37 -32.06 78.68 -25.16
CA ASN A 37 -31.47 78.12 -26.38
C ASN A 37 -29.94 78.13 -26.35
N ARG A 38 -29.32 79.17 -25.78
CA ARG A 38 -27.86 79.24 -25.63
C ARG A 38 -27.36 78.19 -24.64
N GLN A 39 -28.09 77.99 -23.54
CA GLN A 39 -27.78 76.96 -22.55
C GLN A 39 -27.94 75.55 -23.15
N LEU A 40 -29.05 75.28 -23.86
CA LEU A 40 -29.27 74.01 -24.54
C LEU A 40 -28.22 73.72 -25.63
N LYS A 41 -27.78 74.74 -26.39
CA LYS A 41 -26.69 74.60 -27.37
C LYS A 41 -25.34 74.32 -26.69
N LEU A 42 -25.07 74.92 -25.54
CA LEU A 42 -23.87 74.63 -24.74
C LEU A 42 -23.95 73.19 -24.19
N ASP A 43 -25.06 72.80 -23.59
CA ASP A 43 -25.27 71.45 -23.05
C ASP A 43 -25.16 70.40 -24.16
N ALA A 44 -25.83 70.59 -25.30
CA ALA A 44 -25.73 69.71 -26.47
C ALA A 44 -24.30 69.57 -27.01
N ARG A 45 -23.46 70.61 -26.89
CA ARG A 45 -22.04 70.56 -27.26
C ARG A 45 -21.22 69.66 -26.34
N TYR A 46 -21.57 69.57 -25.06
CA TYR A 46 -20.88 68.73 -24.06
C TYR A 46 -21.48 67.32 -23.91
N VAL A 47 -22.69 67.05 -24.43
CA VAL A 47 -23.31 65.72 -24.40
C VAL A 47 -22.43 64.63 -25.04
N PRO A 48 -21.84 64.80 -26.25
CA PRO A 48 -20.98 63.78 -26.86
C PRO A 48 -19.75 63.46 -26.00
N GLU A 49 -19.17 64.46 -25.33
CA GLU A 49 -18.00 64.27 -24.47
C GLU A 49 -18.37 63.58 -23.16
N ARG A 50 -19.53 63.91 -22.57
CA ARG A 50 -20.10 63.19 -21.42
C ARG A 50 -20.38 61.73 -21.76
N ILE A 51 -20.98 61.46 -22.93
CA ILE A 51 -21.23 60.09 -23.41
C ILE A 51 -19.90 59.37 -23.62
N ARG A 52 -18.90 59.97 -24.29
CA ARG A 52 -17.56 59.35 -24.43
C ARG A 52 -16.92 59.03 -23.09
N LYS A 53 -16.98 59.93 -22.10
CA LYS A 53 -16.45 59.70 -20.75
C LYS A 53 -17.19 58.57 -20.04
N GLN A 54 -18.52 58.52 -20.14
CA GLN A 54 -19.32 57.43 -19.57
C GLN A 54 -19.05 56.08 -20.25
N VAL A 55 -18.97 56.05 -21.58
CA VAL A 55 -18.64 54.86 -22.37
C VAL A 55 -17.23 54.38 -22.06
N SER A 56 -16.24 55.29 -22.00
CA SER A 56 -14.87 54.96 -21.61
C SER A 56 -14.80 54.39 -20.19
N LYS A 57 -15.53 54.99 -19.25
CA LYS A 57 -15.63 54.49 -17.86
C LYS A 57 -16.29 53.10 -17.81
N ALA A 58 -17.37 52.90 -18.54
CA ALA A 58 -18.07 51.62 -18.63
C ALA A 58 -17.19 50.53 -19.28
N LEU A 59 -16.47 50.86 -20.35
CA LEU A 59 -15.51 49.95 -21.00
C LEU A 59 -14.33 49.60 -20.08
N ALA A 60 -13.76 50.58 -19.38
CA ALA A 60 -12.69 50.33 -18.41
C ALA A 60 -13.18 49.45 -17.26
N GLN A 61 -14.43 49.64 -16.82
CA GLN A 61 -15.03 48.81 -15.77
C GLN A 61 -15.36 47.40 -16.27
N ALA A 62 -15.82 47.24 -17.52
CA ALA A 62 -16.08 45.96 -18.16
C ALA A 62 -14.81 45.14 -18.43
N ARG A 63 -13.66 45.82 -18.65
CA ARG A 63 -12.35 45.17 -18.82
C ARG A 63 -11.70 44.73 -17.50
N ARG A 64 -12.24 45.10 -16.35
CA ARG A 64 -11.67 44.75 -15.03
C ARG A 64 -12.28 43.49 -14.47
N ILE A 65 -11.43 42.49 -14.23
CA ILE A 65 -11.76 41.32 -13.43
C ILE A 65 -11.46 41.65 -11.95
N GLN A 66 -12.50 41.66 -11.12
CA GLN A 66 -12.37 41.80 -9.67
C GLN A 66 -12.31 40.42 -9.02
N LEU A 67 -11.16 40.07 -8.43
CA LEU A 67 -11.00 38.80 -7.71
C LEU A 67 -11.40 38.90 -6.23
N LYS A 68 -11.60 40.12 -5.74
CA LYS A 68 -11.94 40.40 -4.34
C LYS A 68 -13.25 41.16 -4.23
N GLU A 69 -14.02 40.82 -3.21
CA GLU A 69 -15.19 41.56 -2.76
C GLU A 69 -14.99 41.95 -1.29
N LYS A 70 -15.15 43.23 -0.95
CA LYS A 70 -14.94 43.77 0.41
C LYS A 70 -13.60 43.35 1.05
N GLY A 71 -12.55 43.28 0.22
CA GLY A 71 -11.19 42.92 0.65
C GLY A 71 -10.90 41.41 0.78
N ALA A 72 -11.91 40.54 0.65
CA ALA A 72 -11.76 39.09 0.65
C ALA A 72 -11.83 38.54 -0.78
N TYR A 73 -11.11 37.46 -1.07
CA TYR A 73 -11.24 36.78 -2.36
C TYR A 73 -12.60 36.09 -2.49
N THR A 74 -13.15 36.11 -3.70
CA THR A 74 -14.42 35.44 -3.99
C THR A 74 -14.26 33.91 -4.02
N CYS A 75 -15.39 33.19 -3.89
CA CYS A 75 -15.41 31.72 -4.02
C CYS A 75 -14.89 31.27 -5.39
N GLU A 76 -15.22 32.02 -6.44
CA GLU A 76 -14.79 31.77 -7.81
C GLU A 76 -13.27 31.95 -7.96
N ALA A 77 -12.70 32.98 -7.30
CA ALA A 77 -11.26 33.19 -7.29
C ALA A 77 -10.54 32.04 -6.56
N HIS A 78 -11.04 31.60 -5.39
CA HIS A 78 -10.49 30.43 -4.68
C HIS A 78 -10.56 29.17 -5.54
N ALA A 79 -11.71 28.92 -6.17
CA ALA A 79 -11.91 27.76 -7.03
C ALA A 79 -10.96 27.76 -8.24
N LEU A 80 -10.76 28.91 -8.88
CA LEU A 80 -9.82 29.05 -9.99
C LEU A 80 -8.37 28.82 -9.54
N MET A 81 -7.98 29.31 -8.37
CA MET A 81 -6.65 29.03 -7.80
C MET A 81 -6.45 27.53 -7.59
N LEU A 82 -7.41 26.83 -6.98
CA LEU A 82 -7.35 25.38 -6.78
C LEU A 82 -7.30 24.60 -8.10
N GLU A 83 -8.05 25.06 -9.11
CA GLU A 83 -8.06 24.45 -10.44
C GLU A 83 -6.70 24.55 -11.13
N LEU A 84 -6.07 25.73 -11.11
CA LEU A 84 -4.70 25.88 -11.64
C LEU A 84 -3.70 25.00 -10.89
N ARG A 85 -3.85 24.85 -9.57
CA ARG A 85 -3.02 23.92 -8.78
C ARG A 85 -3.23 22.47 -9.19
N ARG A 86 -4.47 22.04 -9.42
CA ARG A 86 -4.85 20.71 -9.94
C ARG A 86 -4.18 20.42 -11.29
N LEU A 87 -4.18 21.41 -12.18
CA LEU A 87 -3.54 21.39 -13.50
C LEU A 87 -2.00 21.44 -13.45
N GLY A 88 -1.42 21.67 -12.26
CA GLY A 88 0.03 21.57 -12.05
C GLY A 88 0.77 22.90 -12.06
N VAL A 89 0.08 24.04 -12.20
CA VAL A 89 0.70 25.38 -12.15
C VAL A 89 1.26 25.62 -10.75
N PRO A 90 2.56 25.91 -10.56
CA PRO A 90 3.14 26.18 -9.24
C PRO A 90 2.44 27.35 -8.54
N ALA A 91 2.31 27.29 -7.20
CA ALA A 91 1.64 28.34 -6.43
C ALA A 91 2.24 29.75 -6.65
N ALA A 92 3.57 29.83 -6.80
CA ALA A 92 4.27 31.08 -7.12
C ALA A 92 3.96 31.63 -8.53
N ALA A 93 3.59 30.75 -9.46
CA ALA A 93 3.32 31.11 -10.85
C ALA A 93 1.86 31.52 -11.11
N ILE A 94 0.92 31.26 -10.18
CA ILE A 94 -0.51 31.57 -10.39
C ILE A 94 -0.74 33.05 -10.67
N SER A 95 -0.05 33.92 -9.94
CA SER A 95 -0.17 35.38 -10.13
C SER A 95 0.24 35.80 -11.54
N SER A 96 1.34 35.25 -12.06
CA SER A 96 1.79 35.49 -13.43
C SER A 96 0.85 34.88 -14.46
N THR A 97 0.31 33.68 -14.20
CA THR A 97 -0.67 33.02 -15.09
C THR A 97 -1.93 33.86 -15.24
N PHE A 98 -2.44 34.40 -14.13
CA PHE A 98 -3.58 35.32 -14.13
C PHE A 98 -3.30 36.56 -14.98
N ARG A 99 -2.15 37.23 -14.75
CA ARG A 99 -1.78 38.42 -15.52
C ARG A 99 -1.59 38.13 -17.01
N ALA A 100 -0.96 37.00 -17.36
CA ALA A 100 -0.75 36.60 -18.75
C ALA A 100 -2.08 36.32 -19.47
N PHE A 101 -3.00 35.61 -18.81
CA PHE A 101 -4.34 35.38 -19.34
C PHE A 101 -5.08 36.71 -19.55
N ALA A 102 -5.10 37.59 -18.54
CA ALA A 102 -5.78 38.87 -18.65
C ALA A 102 -5.20 39.77 -19.75
N ALA A 103 -3.86 39.85 -19.85
CA ALA A 103 -3.19 40.58 -20.91
C ALA A 103 -3.57 40.07 -22.31
N SER A 104 -3.69 38.74 -22.48
CA SER A 104 -4.05 38.13 -23.76
C SER A 104 -5.45 38.51 -24.25
N TRP A 105 -6.35 38.87 -23.33
CA TRP A 105 -7.74 39.26 -23.62
C TRP A 105 -8.01 40.75 -23.40
N ASN A 106 -6.95 41.56 -23.22
CA ASN A 106 -7.04 43.00 -22.92
C ASN A 106 -7.90 43.32 -21.69
N LEU A 107 -7.76 42.47 -20.65
CA LEU A 107 -8.40 42.58 -19.35
C LEU A 107 -7.38 43.02 -18.28
N GLU A 108 -7.86 43.71 -17.27
CA GLU A 108 -7.08 44.10 -16.09
C GLU A 108 -7.53 43.26 -14.88
N ILE A 109 -6.59 42.60 -14.19
CA ILE A 109 -6.89 41.90 -12.94
C ILE A 109 -6.58 42.80 -11.75
N ASN A 110 -7.59 43.05 -10.92
CA ASN A 110 -7.39 43.70 -9.63
C ASN A 110 -7.31 42.65 -8.51
N GLY A 111 -6.31 42.80 -7.66
CA GLY A 111 -6.11 41.95 -6.48
C GLY A 111 -5.57 40.56 -6.80
N ALA A 112 -4.66 40.41 -7.76
CA ALA A 112 -4.00 39.13 -8.05
C ALA A 112 -3.35 38.51 -6.79
N PRO A 113 -3.49 37.19 -6.56
CA PRO A 113 -2.97 36.54 -5.36
C PRO A 113 -1.46 36.40 -5.39
N ASP A 114 -0.86 36.44 -4.20
CA ASP A 114 0.52 36.02 -3.97
C ASP A 114 0.58 34.52 -3.65
N ALA A 115 1.80 33.96 -3.62
CA ALA A 115 2.03 32.54 -3.38
C ALA A 115 1.56 32.06 -2.00
N HIS A 116 1.64 32.91 -0.98
CA HIS A 116 1.21 32.59 0.38
C HIS A 116 -0.33 32.50 0.47
N THR A 117 -1.02 33.43 -0.20
CA THR A 117 -2.48 33.40 -0.33
C THR A 117 -2.92 32.09 -0.99
N VAL A 118 -2.28 31.71 -2.10
CA VAL A 118 -2.58 30.44 -2.78
C VAL A 118 -2.39 29.23 -1.85
N LYS A 119 -1.30 29.16 -1.08
CA LYS A 119 -1.06 28.07 -0.13
C LYS A 119 -2.15 27.97 0.94
N ARG A 120 -2.66 29.10 1.43
CA ARG A 120 -3.80 29.11 2.37
C ARG A 120 -5.06 28.55 1.72
N VAL A 121 -5.33 28.93 0.47
CA VAL A 121 -6.45 28.38 -0.32
C VAL A 121 -6.27 26.86 -0.54
N GLU A 122 -5.05 26.36 -0.76
CA GLU A 122 -4.79 24.91 -0.79
C GLU A 122 -5.15 24.21 0.52
N GLY A 123 -4.89 24.86 1.67
CA GLY A 123 -5.30 24.38 2.99
C GLY A 123 -6.82 24.30 3.14
N GLU A 124 -7.56 25.25 2.56
CA GLU A 124 -9.02 25.20 2.50
C GLU A 124 -9.51 24.00 1.66
N GLY A 125 -8.84 23.74 0.53
CA GLY A 125 -9.10 22.56 -0.32
C GLY A 125 -8.86 21.24 0.41
N TYR A 126 -7.79 21.14 1.22
CA TYR A 126 -7.52 19.99 2.09
C TYR A 126 -8.69 19.72 3.03
N ILE A 127 -9.16 20.74 3.75
CA ILE A 127 -10.26 20.61 4.70
C ILE A 127 -11.56 20.25 3.98
N ALA A 128 -11.83 20.87 2.84
CA ALA A 128 -13.01 20.55 2.03
C ALA A 128 -13.01 19.08 1.59
N GLY A 129 -11.87 18.54 1.17
CA GLY A 129 -11.75 17.13 0.81
C GLY A 129 -11.90 16.17 2.01
N ARG A 130 -11.45 16.55 3.21
CA ARG A 130 -11.72 15.77 4.44
C ARG A 130 -13.20 15.73 4.78
N ILE A 131 -13.88 16.88 4.70
CA ILE A 131 -15.32 16.98 4.98
C ILE A 131 -16.13 16.22 3.92
N GLN A 132 -15.73 16.31 2.64
CA GLN A 132 -16.34 15.56 1.54
C GLN A 132 -16.40 14.07 1.83
N LEU A 133 -15.29 13.49 2.31
CA LEU A 133 -15.23 12.05 2.60
C LEU A 133 -16.28 11.65 3.63
N ILE A 134 -16.42 12.40 4.73
CA ILE A 134 -17.43 12.09 5.75
C ILE A 134 -18.84 12.28 5.21
N GLU A 135 -19.11 13.37 4.49
CA GLU A 135 -20.45 13.62 3.95
C GLU A 135 -20.86 12.56 2.92
N GLU A 136 -19.96 12.16 2.01
CA GLU A 136 -20.21 11.07 1.05
C GLU A 136 -20.37 9.71 1.75
N MET A 137 -19.60 9.43 2.82
CA MET A 137 -19.75 8.22 3.63
C MET A 137 -21.14 8.15 4.28
N LEU A 138 -21.63 9.24 4.85
CA LEU A 138 -22.98 9.32 5.43
C LEU A 138 -24.06 9.22 4.35
N GLU A 139 -23.89 9.92 3.22
CA GLU A 139 -24.82 9.87 2.09
C GLU A 139 -24.83 8.51 1.39
N SER A 140 -23.84 7.64 1.61
CA SER A 140 -23.82 6.28 1.08
C SER A 140 -24.89 5.37 1.70
N GLY A 141 -25.51 5.79 2.81
CA GLY A 141 -26.61 5.07 3.46
C GLY A 141 -26.21 3.69 3.97
N GLY A 142 -24.96 3.53 4.41
CA GLY A 142 -24.46 2.26 4.94
C GLY A 142 -23.65 1.41 3.98
N LYS A 143 -23.15 1.98 2.87
CA LYS A 143 -22.43 1.23 1.84
C LYS A 143 -21.04 1.81 1.63
N ILE A 144 -20.13 1.49 2.55
CA ILE A 144 -18.73 1.87 2.45
C ILE A 144 -17.89 0.60 2.42
N ILE A 145 -17.10 0.43 1.36
CA ILE A 145 -16.03 -0.56 1.33
C ILE A 145 -14.73 0.18 1.57
N PHE A 146 -13.99 -0.20 2.61
CA PHE A 146 -12.65 0.33 2.80
C PHE A 146 -11.70 -0.39 1.84
N CYS A 147 -11.13 0.37 0.91
CA CYS A 147 -9.95 -0.09 0.21
C CYS A 147 -8.80 0.15 1.17
N HIS A 148 -8.34 -0.94 1.80
CA HIS A 148 -7.22 -0.86 2.71
C HIS A 148 -6.05 -0.15 2.02
N GLY A 149 -5.26 0.51 2.86
CA GLY A 149 -4.18 1.29 2.37
C GLY A 149 -3.06 0.45 1.76
N ASP A 150 -2.44 0.96 0.72
CA ASP A 150 -1.17 0.39 0.28
C ASP A 150 -0.04 1.01 1.10
N GLY A 151 1.07 0.30 1.25
CA GLY A 151 2.26 0.74 1.97
C GLY A 151 3.46 0.81 1.03
N THR A 152 4.20 1.91 1.05
CA THR A 152 5.47 1.98 0.32
C THR A 152 6.54 2.69 1.14
N THR A 153 7.80 2.42 0.85
CA THR A 153 8.92 3.15 1.42
C THR A 153 9.53 4.07 0.38
N ASP A 154 9.80 5.31 0.78
CA ASP A 154 10.50 6.30 -0.05
C ASP A 154 11.61 6.93 0.80
N ARG A 155 12.87 6.69 0.42
CA ARG A 155 14.09 7.14 1.13
C ARG A 155 14.06 6.82 2.63
N SER A 156 13.79 5.55 2.96
CA SER A 156 13.72 5.02 4.34
C SER A 156 12.59 5.58 5.20
N ILE A 157 11.61 6.24 4.59
CA ILE A 157 10.39 6.70 5.26
C ILE A 157 9.21 5.89 4.73
N GLY A 158 8.44 5.29 5.64
CA GLY A 158 7.20 4.59 5.31
C GLY A 158 6.07 5.56 4.96
N TYR A 159 5.28 5.20 3.97
CA TYR A 159 4.07 5.90 3.55
C TYR A 159 2.93 4.92 3.41
N GLU A 160 1.74 5.34 3.80
CA GLU A 160 0.49 4.63 3.61
C GLU A 160 -0.45 5.51 2.77
N SER A 161 -1.12 4.91 1.80
CA SER A 161 -2.18 5.56 1.01
C SER A 161 -3.50 4.90 1.34
N ARG A 162 -4.60 5.61 1.61
CA ARG A 162 -5.91 4.99 1.87
C ARG A 162 -6.98 5.44 0.90
N ALA A 163 -7.97 4.58 0.65
CA ALA A 163 -9.13 4.92 -0.18
C ALA A 163 -10.41 4.24 0.32
N SER A 164 -11.57 4.74 -0.10
CA SER A 164 -12.86 4.13 0.20
C SER A 164 -13.70 4.07 -1.06
N THR A 165 -14.36 2.94 -1.29
CA THR A 165 -15.35 2.79 -2.35
C THR A 165 -16.74 2.95 -1.75
N MET A 166 -17.53 3.87 -2.29
CA MET A 166 -18.86 4.22 -1.76
C MET A 166 -19.77 4.75 -2.87
N LEU A 167 -21.07 4.84 -2.59
CA LEU A 167 -22.02 5.52 -3.46
C LEU A 167 -21.87 7.03 -3.31
N VAL A 168 -21.48 7.70 -4.39
CA VAL A 168 -21.26 9.15 -4.39
C VAL A 168 -22.23 9.87 -5.33
N PRO A 169 -22.69 11.06 -4.97
CA PRO A 169 -23.46 11.90 -5.88
C PRO A 169 -22.59 12.42 -7.03
N ASP A 170 -23.25 12.74 -8.14
CA ASP A 170 -22.62 13.49 -9.22
C ASP A 170 -22.74 15.00 -8.92
N TYR A 171 -21.60 15.66 -8.71
CA TYR A 171 -21.57 17.10 -8.42
C TYR A 171 -21.66 17.97 -9.66
N GLU A 172 -21.37 17.43 -10.85
CA GLU A 172 -21.56 18.15 -12.10
C GLU A 172 -23.04 18.16 -12.46
N ASP A 173 -23.69 16.99 -12.39
CA ASP A 173 -25.11 16.80 -12.70
C ASP A 173 -25.88 16.08 -11.57
N PRO A 174 -26.47 16.84 -10.62
CA PRO A 174 -27.21 16.29 -9.49
C PRO A 174 -28.48 15.52 -9.87
N SER A 175 -28.93 15.59 -11.12
CA SER A 175 -30.09 14.80 -11.57
C SER A 175 -29.74 13.32 -11.76
N LYS A 176 -28.44 13.00 -11.92
CA LYS A 176 -27.98 11.63 -12.09
C LYS A 176 -28.05 10.85 -10.77
N PRO A 177 -28.37 9.55 -10.84
CA PRO A 177 -28.30 8.69 -9.67
C PRO A 177 -26.88 8.63 -9.12
N LYS A 178 -26.76 8.39 -7.81
CA LYS A 178 -25.46 8.12 -7.19
C LYS A 178 -24.80 6.94 -7.89
N SER A 179 -23.50 7.05 -8.10
CA SER A 179 -22.68 6.00 -8.71
C SER A 179 -21.61 5.54 -7.76
N VAL A 180 -21.18 4.29 -7.89
CA VAL A 180 -20.06 3.78 -7.10
C VAL A 180 -18.78 4.45 -7.58
N LYS A 181 -18.05 5.12 -6.68
CA LYS A 181 -16.71 5.64 -6.95
C LYS A 181 -15.77 5.35 -5.79
N THR A 182 -14.50 5.18 -6.11
CA THR A 182 -13.42 5.09 -5.12
C THR A 182 -12.88 6.50 -4.87
N ARG A 183 -12.85 6.91 -3.60
CA ARG A 183 -12.33 8.19 -3.12
C ARG A 183 -11.01 7.99 -2.41
N ILE A 184 -9.99 8.74 -2.82
CA ILE A 184 -8.67 8.72 -2.17
C ILE A 184 -8.71 9.58 -0.91
N TRP A 185 -8.22 9.04 0.21
CA TRP A 185 -8.03 9.82 1.43
C TRP A 185 -6.76 10.65 1.34
N GLY A 186 -5.72 10.08 0.75
CA GLY A 186 -4.43 10.70 0.53
C GLY A 186 -3.28 9.77 0.91
N THR A 187 -2.07 10.31 0.95
CA THR A 187 -0.88 9.60 1.42
C THR A 187 -0.42 10.21 2.75
N LYS A 188 -0.17 9.36 3.74
CA LYS A 188 0.36 9.74 5.06
C LYS A 188 1.67 9.02 5.33
N ARG A 189 2.55 9.63 6.12
CA ARG A 189 3.74 8.93 6.64
C ARG A 189 3.32 7.92 7.70
N SER A 190 3.89 6.73 7.65
CA SER A 190 3.67 5.69 8.65
C SER A 190 4.96 5.33 9.35
N SER A 191 4.87 5.13 10.66
CA SER A 191 5.97 4.65 11.50
C SER A 191 6.05 3.13 11.56
N SER A 192 4.97 2.39 11.24
CA SER A 192 4.90 0.93 11.39
C SER A 192 3.93 0.28 10.40
N HIS A 193 4.21 -0.97 10.03
CA HIS A 193 3.36 -1.77 9.13
C HIS A 193 2.57 -2.85 9.88
N ASP A 194 2.49 -2.80 11.22
CA ASP A 194 1.71 -3.77 11.98
C ASP A 194 0.21 -3.44 11.94
N SER A 195 -0.63 -4.48 11.98
CA SER A 195 -2.09 -4.37 11.83
C SER A 195 -2.74 -3.48 12.90
N GLU A 196 -2.22 -3.47 14.13
CA GLU A 196 -2.76 -2.68 15.23
C GLU A 196 -2.50 -1.18 15.03
N THR A 197 -1.28 -0.81 14.64
CA THR A 197 -0.92 0.58 14.28
C THR A 197 -1.70 1.03 13.05
N GLN A 198 -1.92 0.14 12.07
CA GLN A 198 -2.73 0.46 10.90
C GLN A 198 -4.20 0.71 11.25
N LEU A 199 -4.78 -0.09 12.14
CA LEU A 199 -6.14 0.13 12.64
C LEU A 199 -6.24 1.44 13.40
N GLN A 200 -5.33 1.69 14.35
CA GLN A 200 -5.33 2.92 15.13
C GLN A 200 -5.16 4.14 14.20
N GLY A 201 -4.23 4.06 13.24
CA GLY A 201 -4.01 5.13 12.27
C GLY A 201 -5.20 5.37 11.33
N LEU A 202 -6.05 4.37 11.09
CA LEU A 202 -7.34 4.52 10.40
C LEU A 202 -8.35 5.27 11.28
N LEU A 203 -8.48 4.86 12.55
CA LEU A 203 -9.41 5.47 13.51
C LEU A 203 -9.05 6.92 13.81
N ASP A 204 -7.77 7.22 13.98
CA ASP A 204 -7.26 8.59 14.18
C ASP A 204 -7.58 9.48 12.97
N GLU A 205 -7.45 8.95 11.75
CA GLU A 205 -7.77 9.71 10.54
C GLU A 205 -9.28 9.89 10.37
N LEU A 206 -10.10 8.89 10.72
CA LEU A 206 -11.55 9.04 10.77
C LEU A 206 -11.96 10.08 11.83
N ALA A 207 -11.33 10.08 13.00
CA ALA A 207 -11.58 11.05 14.06
C ALA A 207 -11.23 12.47 13.61
N GLU A 208 -10.05 12.68 13.00
CA GLU A 208 -9.62 13.96 12.42
C GLU A 208 -10.66 14.49 11.40
N MET A 209 -11.10 13.62 10.48
CA MET A 209 -12.09 14.00 9.46
C MET A 209 -13.47 14.27 10.07
N THR A 210 -13.88 13.49 11.07
CA THR A 210 -15.15 13.65 11.77
C THR A 210 -15.19 14.94 12.58
N GLU A 211 -14.09 15.32 13.24
CA GLU A 211 -13.98 16.60 13.95
C GLU A 211 -14.17 17.78 12.99
N LEU A 212 -13.50 17.74 11.83
CA LEU A 212 -13.64 18.78 10.80
C LEU A 212 -15.10 18.89 10.29
N TYR A 213 -15.74 17.75 10.01
CA TYR A 213 -17.14 17.72 9.59
C TYR A 213 -18.09 18.23 10.68
N ASN A 214 -17.92 17.79 11.93
CA ASN A 214 -18.77 18.18 13.06
C ASN A 214 -18.66 19.67 13.36
N GLY A 215 -17.45 20.26 13.34
CA GLY A 215 -17.30 21.70 13.55
C GLY A 215 -17.96 22.54 12.45
N LEU A 216 -18.01 22.03 11.20
CA LEU A 216 -18.81 22.68 10.15
C LEU A 216 -20.32 22.56 10.43
N ARG A 217 -20.78 21.37 10.83
CA ARG A 217 -22.20 21.11 11.13
C ARG A 217 -22.69 21.96 12.30
N GLU A 218 -21.89 22.09 13.35
CA GLU A 218 -22.18 22.92 14.52
C GLU A 218 -22.39 24.39 14.11
N MET A 219 -21.50 24.99 13.32
CA MET A 219 -21.70 26.36 12.83
C MET A 219 -22.95 26.52 11.94
N GLN A 220 -23.36 25.43 11.28
CA GLN A 220 -24.58 25.37 10.50
C GLN A 220 -25.84 25.06 11.34
N ASN A 221 -25.72 24.86 12.65
CA ASN A 221 -26.78 24.39 13.56
C ASN A 221 -27.40 23.07 13.08
N LYS A 222 -26.55 22.12 12.65
CA LYS A 222 -26.94 20.79 12.18
C LYS A 222 -26.31 19.72 13.05
N ALA A 223 -26.97 18.56 13.13
CA ALA A 223 -26.42 17.40 13.80
C ALA A 223 -25.11 16.91 13.13
N GLY A 224 -24.15 16.54 13.97
CA GLY A 224 -22.89 15.92 13.57
C GLY A 224 -23.01 14.40 13.38
N THR A 225 -21.86 13.72 13.41
CA THR A 225 -21.76 12.26 13.42
C THR A 225 -20.63 11.79 14.34
N THR A 226 -20.47 10.48 14.50
CA THR A 226 -19.39 9.87 15.30
C THR A 226 -18.61 8.87 14.46
N VAL A 227 -17.37 8.58 14.86
CA VAL A 227 -16.57 7.53 14.20
C VAL A 227 -17.29 6.17 14.28
N ILE A 228 -17.93 5.88 15.41
CA ILE A 228 -18.75 4.67 15.61
C ILE A 228 -19.85 4.57 14.55
N ALA A 229 -20.57 5.67 14.27
CA ALA A 229 -21.61 5.69 13.25
C ALA A 229 -21.07 5.39 11.84
N LEU A 230 -19.85 5.88 11.52
CA LEU A 230 -19.20 5.62 10.24
C LEU A 230 -18.72 4.17 10.11
N ILE A 231 -18.15 3.59 11.16
CA ILE A 231 -17.67 2.20 11.17
C ILE A 231 -18.82 1.21 10.96
N ARG A 232 -20.02 1.51 11.45
CA ARG A 232 -21.21 0.67 11.23
C ARG A 232 -21.59 0.51 9.76
N PHE A 233 -21.23 1.47 8.93
CA PHE A 233 -21.48 1.47 7.48
C PHE A 233 -20.44 0.71 6.66
N LEU A 234 -19.42 0.15 7.33
CA LEU A 234 -18.39 -0.65 6.68
C LEU A 234 -18.97 -1.98 6.21
N MET A 235 -18.86 -2.29 4.92
CA MET A 235 -19.38 -3.53 4.33
C MET A 235 -18.27 -4.54 4.01
N GLY A 236 -17.02 -4.12 4.08
CA GLY A 236 -15.90 -4.97 3.71
C GLY A 236 -14.60 -4.23 3.48
N MET A 237 -13.55 -5.00 3.17
CA MET A 237 -12.19 -4.54 2.94
C MET A 237 -11.60 -5.15 1.67
N THR A 238 -10.86 -4.35 0.90
CA THR A 238 -9.97 -4.84 -0.16
C THR A 238 -8.52 -4.52 0.19
N SER A 239 -7.60 -5.48 0.09
CA SER A 239 -6.18 -5.30 0.42
C SER A 239 -5.28 -6.15 -0.46
N ASP A 240 -3.96 -6.14 -0.23
CA ASP A 240 -3.11 -7.21 -0.74
C ASP A 240 -3.41 -8.54 0.01
N HIS A 241 -2.69 -9.60 -0.39
CA HIS A 241 -2.82 -10.94 0.17
C HIS A 241 -1.79 -11.24 1.28
N ALA A 242 -1.49 -10.26 2.15
CA ALA A 242 -0.55 -10.42 3.26
C ALA A 242 -1.25 -10.81 4.59
N GLU A 243 -0.54 -11.50 5.48
CA GLU A 243 -1.12 -12.01 6.75
C GLU A 243 -1.45 -10.89 7.74
N ASP A 244 -0.67 -9.81 7.77
CA ASP A 244 -0.97 -8.60 8.53
C ASP A 244 -2.27 -7.93 8.03
N GLN A 245 -2.56 -8.02 6.73
CA GLN A 245 -3.79 -7.49 6.15
C GLN A 245 -5.02 -8.34 6.47
N LYS A 246 -4.86 -9.67 6.49
CA LYS A 246 -5.92 -10.57 6.98
C LYS A 246 -6.22 -10.32 8.47
N LYS A 247 -5.18 -10.14 9.30
CA LYS A 247 -5.36 -9.79 10.73
C LYS A 247 -6.12 -8.47 10.86
N LEU A 248 -5.72 -7.44 10.11
CA LEU A 248 -6.40 -6.14 10.13
C LEU A 248 -7.87 -6.25 9.70
N SER A 249 -8.15 -6.99 8.62
CA SER A 249 -9.51 -7.26 8.17
C SER A 249 -10.35 -7.87 9.29
N LYS A 250 -9.81 -8.85 10.02
CA LYS A 250 -10.52 -9.47 11.15
C LYS A 250 -10.75 -8.50 12.30
N MET A 251 -9.78 -7.64 12.61
CA MET A 251 -9.96 -6.60 13.62
C MET A 251 -11.05 -5.59 13.23
N LEU A 252 -11.13 -5.21 11.95
CA LEU A 252 -12.19 -4.31 11.46
C LEU A 252 -13.57 -4.96 11.49
N GLU A 253 -13.67 -6.25 11.16
CA GLU A 253 -14.91 -7.02 11.31
C GLU A 253 -15.39 -7.04 12.77
N LEU A 254 -14.48 -7.33 13.71
CA LEU A 254 -14.79 -7.33 15.15
C LEU A 254 -15.17 -5.93 15.65
N LEU A 255 -14.45 -4.89 15.22
CA LEU A 255 -14.76 -3.51 15.56
C LEU A 255 -16.14 -3.12 15.04
N LYS A 256 -16.45 -3.45 13.77
CA LYS A 256 -17.79 -3.23 13.20
C LYS A 256 -18.86 -3.90 14.05
N ARG A 257 -18.69 -5.18 14.37
CA ARG A 257 -19.65 -5.92 15.19
C ARG A 257 -19.84 -5.24 16.56
N GLY A 258 -18.75 -4.88 17.23
CA GLY A 258 -18.79 -4.17 18.50
C GLY A 258 -19.55 -2.84 18.42
N THR A 259 -19.35 -2.05 17.36
CA THR A 259 -20.07 -0.78 17.17
C THR A 259 -21.59 -0.96 16.96
N TRP A 260 -22.00 -2.06 16.34
CA TRP A 260 -23.41 -2.41 16.19
C TRP A 260 -24.04 -2.81 17.52
N ILE A 261 -23.40 -3.72 18.25
CA ILE A 261 -23.84 -4.15 19.59
C ILE A 261 -23.97 -2.93 20.51
N ARG A 262 -22.94 -2.07 20.54
CA ARG A 262 -22.97 -0.85 21.35
C ARG A 262 -24.16 0.05 21.01
N THR A 263 -24.46 0.27 19.72
CA THR A 263 -25.61 1.11 19.34
C THR A 263 -26.92 0.48 19.79
N LEU A 264 -27.08 -0.84 19.64
CA LEU A 264 -28.28 -1.52 20.12
C LEU A 264 -28.43 -1.37 21.64
N GLY A 265 -27.32 -1.45 22.38
CA GLY A 265 -27.29 -1.21 23.83
C GLY A 265 -27.70 0.21 24.20
N GLU A 266 -27.14 1.22 23.54
CA GLU A 266 -27.50 2.62 23.73
C GLU A 266 -28.99 2.87 23.40
N GLN A 267 -29.52 2.25 22.35
CA GLN A 267 -30.94 2.35 21.99
C GLN A 267 -31.85 1.61 22.97
N ALA A 268 -31.41 0.47 23.52
CA ALA A 268 -32.13 -0.28 24.53
C ALA A 268 -32.21 0.51 25.84
N LEU A 269 -31.09 1.09 26.27
CA LEU A 269 -31.03 1.98 27.44
C LEU A 269 -31.92 3.20 27.26
N ALA A 270 -31.92 3.83 26.09
CA ALA A 270 -32.76 5.01 25.82
C ALA A 270 -34.28 4.72 25.88
N LYS A 271 -34.70 3.45 25.77
CA LYS A 271 -36.11 3.02 25.85
C LYS A 271 -36.56 2.64 27.27
N LYS A 272 -35.61 2.44 28.19
CA LYS A 272 -35.91 2.04 29.57
C LYS A 272 -36.54 3.19 30.36
N THR A 273 -37.37 2.84 31.34
CA THR A 273 -37.90 3.82 32.29
C THR A 273 -36.81 4.28 33.26
N SER A 274 -37.07 5.35 34.03
CA SER A 274 -36.13 5.85 35.04
C SER A 274 -35.77 4.75 36.06
N ASP A 275 -36.77 4.00 36.53
CA ASP A 275 -36.59 2.95 37.55
C ASP A 275 -35.78 1.77 37.01
N GLU A 276 -35.99 1.39 35.74
CA GLU A 276 -35.23 0.32 35.08
C GLU A 276 -33.76 0.71 34.83
N LEU A 277 -33.51 1.99 34.50
CA LEU A 277 -32.16 2.52 34.34
C LEU A 277 -31.43 2.59 35.69
N GLU A 278 -32.12 3.04 36.73
CA GLU A 278 -31.57 3.08 38.09
C GLU A 278 -31.20 1.68 38.57
N GLY A 279 -32.09 0.69 38.40
CA GLY A 279 -31.82 -0.70 38.74
C GLY A 279 -30.63 -1.29 37.97
N ALA A 280 -30.51 -0.99 36.67
CA ALA A 280 -29.38 -1.43 35.85
C ALA A 280 -28.04 -0.80 36.28
N LEU A 281 -28.05 0.49 36.62
CA LEU A 281 -26.87 1.19 37.12
C LEU A 281 -26.44 0.68 38.50
N ILE A 282 -27.39 0.39 39.40
CA ILE A 282 -27.11 -0.20 40.71
C ILE A 282 -26.44 -1.56 40.51
N ALA A 283 -27.03 -2.46 39.72
CA ALA A 283 -26.47 -3.78 39.47
C ALA A 283 -25.07 -3.71 38.85
N SER A 284 -24.85 -2.81 37.87
CA SER A 284 -23.54 -2.60 37.26
C SER A 284 -22.51 -2.08 38.26
N ASN A 285 -22.90 -1.20 39.18
CA ASN A 285 -22.02 -0.68 40.23
C ASN A 285 -21.69 -1.75 41.28
N GLU A 286 -22.65 -2.59 41.66
CA GLU A 286 -22.44 -3.70 42.60
C GLU A 286 -21.43 -4.70 42.06
N GLU A 287 -21.54 -5.10 40.79
CA GLU A 287 -20.58 -5.98 40.13
C GLU A 287 -19.18 -5.37 40.04
N MET A 288 -19.10 -4.08 39.69
CA MET A 288 -17.84 -3.35 39.62
C MET A 288 -17.14 -3.31 40.99
N ILE A 289 -17.90 -3.02 42.06
CA ILE A 289 -17.40 -3.01 43.44
C ILE A 289 -16.99 -4.42 43.88
N ALA A 290 -17.76 -5.45 43.53
CA ALA A 290 -17.43 -6.83 43.81
C ALA A 290 -16.13 -7.26 43.10
N ALA A 291 -15.96 -6.91 41.83
CA ALA A 291 -14.76 -7.20 41.04
C ALA A 291 -13.51 -6.47 41.55
N ALA A 292 -13.69 -5.32 42.22
CA ALA A 292 -12.62 -4.62 42.92
C ALA A 292 -12.22 -5.26 44.26
N GLY A 293 -12.90 -6.32 44.71
CA GLY A 293 -12.65 -6.99 45.98
C GLY A 293 -13.54 -6.48 47.13
N GLY A 294 -14.71 -5.93 46.82
CA GLY A 294 -15.70 -5.47 47.79
C GLY A 294 -15.63 -3.97 48.11
N ALA A 295 -16.60 -3.49 48.89
CA ALA A 295 -16.79 -2.06 49.17
C ALA A 295 -15.62 -1.40 49.90
N ASP A 296 -14.95 -2.12 50.81
CA ASP A 296 -13.79 -1.62 51.55
C ASP A 296 -12.60 -1.38 50.61
N THR A 297 -12.31 -2.36 49.74
CA THR A 297 -11.23 -2.27 48.74
C THR A 297 -11.53 -1.18 47.71
N TRP A 298 -12.78 -1.08 47.25
CA TRP A 298 -13.22 -0.03 46.34
C TRP A 298 -13.02 1.38 46.93
N SER A 299 -13.39 1.57 48.20
CA SER A 299 -13.27 2.87 48.88
C SER A 299 -11.82 3.35 48.97
N MET A 300 -10.86 2.43 49.05
CA MET A 300 -9.42 2.70 49.12
C MET A 300 -8.77 2.97 47.74
N LEU A 301 -9.48 2.75 46.62
CA LEU A 301 -8.93 3.04 45.29
C LEU A 301 -8.78 4.55 45.03
N PRO A 302 -7.76 4.96 44.26
CA PRO A 302 -7.65 6.34 43.78
C PRO A 302 -8.88 6.76 42.95
N GLU A 303 -9.26 8.03 43.01
CA GLU A 303 -10.42 8.55 42.26
C GLU A 303 -10.28 8.37 40.73
N ASP A 304 -9.07 8.51 40.19
CA ASP A 304 -8.81 8.27 38.77
C ASP A 304 -9.10 6.81 38.36
N GLU A 305 -8.75 5.85 39.24
CA GLU A 305 -9.00 4.43 39.03
C GLU A 305 -10.48 4.08 39.20
N LYS A 306 -11.17 4.69 40.19
CA LYS A 306 -12.63 4.55 40.35
C LYS A 306 -13.36 5.08 39.12
N HIS A 307 -12.95 6.24 38.60
CA HIS A 307 -13.52 6.81 37.39
C HIS A 307 -13.27 5.90 36.18
N HIS A 308 -12.05 5.38 36.01
CA HIS A 308 -11.73 4.46 34.92
C HIS A 308 -12.59 3.19 34.97
N ARG A 309 -12.67 2.53 36.12
CA ARG A 309 -13.52 1.34 36.32
C ARG A 309 -15.01 1.64 36.16
N GLY A 310 -15.46 2.83 36.57
CA GLY A 310 -16.82 3.30 36.34
C GLY A 310 -17.15 3.44 34.85
N GLN A 311 -16.21 3.93 34.05
CA GLN A 311 -16.35 3.95 32.59
C GLN A 311 -16.41 2.53 32.02
N GLU A 312 -15.49 1.64 32.41
CA GLU A 312 -15.49 0.24 31.97
C GLU A 312 -16.80 -0.48 32.32
N ALA A 313 -17.32 -0.30 33.54
CA ALA A 313 -18.58 -0.87 33.98
C ALA A 313 -19.76 -0.36 33.15
N HIS A 314 -19.79 0.96 32.88
CA HIS A 314 -20.81 1.55 32.02
C HIS A 314 -20.75 0.99 30.58
N GLU A 315 -19.56 0.83 30.02
CA GLU A 315 -19.39 0.23 28.68
C GLU A 315 -19.81 -1.24 28.65
N ALA A 316 -19.42 -2.03 29.65
CA ALA A 316 -19.83 -3.43 29.78
C ALA A 316 -21.34 -3.59 29.96
N MET A 317 -21.99 -2.67 30.68
CA MET A 317 -23.44 -2.60 30.79
C MET A 317 -24.10 -2.32 29.43
N ILE A 318 -23.62 -1.32 28.68
CA ILE A 318 -24.10 -1.03 27.33
C ILE A 318 -23.94 -2.26 26.42
N GLU A 319 -22.79 -2.93 26.48
CA GLU A 319 -22.52 -4.13 25.68
C GLU A 319 -23.50 -5.26 26.01
N ARG A 320 -23.77 -5.54 27.29
CA ARG A 320 -24.75 -6.55 27.72
C ARG A 320 -26.14 -6.28 27.18
N PHE A 321 -26.66 -5.07 27.38
CA PHE A 321 -27.96 -4.69 26.81
C PHE A 321 -27.97 -4.74 25.29
N GLY A 322 -26.82 -4.47 24.64
CA GLY A 322 -26.65 -4.59 23.21
C GLY A 322 -26.72 -6.03 22.71
N ILE A 323 -26.11 -6.98 23.42
CA ILE A 323 -26.17 -8.42 23.13
C ILE A 323 -27.59 -8.92 23.33
N GLU A 324 -28.22 -8.60 24.46
CA GLU A 324 -29.63 -8.96 24.73
C GLU A 324 -30.57 -8.38 23.66
N ALA A 325 -30.38 -7.11 23.29
CA ALA A 325 -31.19 -6.48 22.24
C ALA A 325 -30.96 -7.14 20.88
N TYR A 326 -29.73 -7.60 20.58
CA TYR A 326 -29.40 -8.31 19.35
C TYR A 326 -30.02 -9.70 19.29
N GLU A 327 -29.95 -10.47 20.39
CA GLU A 327 -30.53 -11.82 20.50
C GLU A 327 -32.06 -11.80 20.41
N ASN A 328 -32.70 -10.71 20.83
CA ASN A 328 -34.15 -10.53 20.81
C ASN A 328 -34.69 -9.86 19.52
N LEU A 329 -33.85 -9.64 18.50
CA LEU A 329 -34.32 -9.12 17.20
C LEU A 329 -35.25 -10.14 16.52
N LYS A 330 -36.43 -9.70 16.06
CA LYS A 330 -37.37 -10.55 15.29
C LYS A 330 -36.76 -10.94 13.95
N ASP A 331 -37.09 -12.12 13.41
CA ASP A 331 -36.50 -12.68 12.16
C ASP A 331 -36.32 -11.69 11.00
N SER A 332 -37.29 -10.78 10.73
CA SER A 332 -37.18 -9.79 9.66
C SER A 332 -36.31 -8.56 9.99
N GLU A 333 -36.19 -8.17 11.26
CA GLU A 333 -35.27 -7.13 11.74
C GLU A 333 -33.87 -7.71 12.00
N ALA A 334 -33.79 -8.97 12.44
CA ALA A 334 -32.58 -9.77 12.59
C ALA A 334 -31.93 -10.06 11.23
N GLU A 335 -32.69 -10.19 10.14
CA GLU A 335 -32.11 -10.34 8.80
C GLU A 335 -31.43 -9.04 8.33
N ILE A 336 -32.00 -7.85 8.64
CA ILE A 336 -31.44 -6.53 8.27
C ILE A 336 -30.31 -6.10 9.22
N CYS A 337 -30.48 -6.24 10.53
CA CYS A 337 -29.46 -5.94 11.54
C CYS A 337 -28.38 -7.02 11.61
N GLY A 338 -28.73 -8.30 11.47
CA GLY A 338 -27.78 -9.42 11.41
C GLY A 338 -26.93 -9.36 10.15
N ALA A 339 -27.52 -9.13 8.96
CA ALA A 339 -26.74 -8.83 7.76
C ALA A 339 -25.95 -7.52 7.94
N GLY A 340 -26.54 -6.45 8.45
CA GLY A 340 -25.85 -5.17 8.67
C GLY A 340 -24.65 -5.25 9.62
N ALA A 341 -24.74 -6.03 10.70
CA ALA A 341 -23.74 -6.15 11.76
C ALA A 341 -22.67 -7.20 11.46
N THR A 342 -23.02 -8.30 10.77
CA THR A 342 -22.11 -9.43 10.52
C THR A 342 -21.54 -9.45 9.10
N LEU A 343 -22.19 -8.80 8.12
CA LEU A 343 -21.72 -8.81 6.74
C LEU A 343 -20.46 -7.96 6.62
N PHE A 344 -19.33 -8.63 6.52
CA PHE A 344 -18.04 -8.04 6.23
C PHE A 344 -17.33 -8.90 5.20
N VAL A 345 -17.17 -8.35 4.00
CA VAL A 345 -16.51 -9.08 2.91
C VAL A 345 -15.08 -8.64 2.78
N TRP A 346 -14.14 -9.58 2.85
CA TRP A 346 -12.75 -9.34 2.49
C TRP A 346 -12.42 -10.02 1.16
N ALA A 347 -11.73 -9.30 0.28
CA ALA A 347 -11.17 -9.90 -0.93
C ALA A 347 -9.82 -9.26 -1.26
N GLY A 348 -8.81 -10.09 -1.54
CA GLY A 348 -7.49 -9.59 -1.88
C GLY A 348 -7.37 -9.16 -3.35
N CYS A 349 -6.51 -8.19 -3.64
CA CYS A 349 -6.36 -7.61 -4.98
C CYS A 349 -5.96 -8.66 -6.05
N SER A 350 -6.65 -8.66 -7.20
CA SER A 350 -6.42 -9.61 -8.30
C SER A 350 -4.99 -9.56 -8.87
N MET A 351 -4.41 -8.36 -8.97
CA MET A 351 -3.03 -8.20 -9.46
C MET A 351 -2.00 -8.83 -8.51
N HIS A 352 -2.24 -8.76 -7.20
CA HIS A 352 -1.37 -9.39 -6.20
C HIS A 352 -1.54 -10.91 -6.16
N LYS A 353 -2.73 -11.43 -6.52
CA LYS A 353 -2.93 -12.88 -6.69
C LYS A 353 -2.01 -13.44 -7.78
N ASP A 354 -2.00 -12.81 -8.97
CA ASP A 354 -1.12 -13.20 -10.08
C ASP A 354 0.36 -13.10 -9.68
N LEU A 355 0.77 -11.96 -9.11
CA LEU A 355 2.16 -11.75 -8.67
C LEU A 355 2.60 -12.78 -7.63
N ASN A 356 1.73 -13.13 -6.68
CA ASN A 356 2.06 -14.14 -5.70
C ASN A 356 2.00 -15.56 -6.28
N ALA A 357 1.09 -15.87 -7.20
CA ALA A 357 1.06 -17.15 -7.89
C ALA A 357 2.32 -17.37 -8.75
N PHE A 358 2.81 -16.32 -9.41
CA PHE A 358 4.07 -16.36 -10.14
C PHE A 358 5.28 -16.69 -9.24
N LYS A 359 5.31 -16.22 -7.99
CA LYS A 359 6.37 -16.62 -7.03
C LYS A 359 6.37 -18.13 -6.76
N TYR A 360 5.20 -18.77 -6.75
CA TYR A 360 5.13 -20.23 -6.60
C TYR A 360 5.61 -20.94 -7.87
N ALA A 361 5.29 -20.37 -9.04
CA ALA A 361 5.79 -20.86 -10.33
C ALA A 361 7.32 -20.81 -10.39
N GLU A 362 7.92 -19.67 -10.03
CA GLU A 362 9.38 -19.47 -10.01
C GLU A 362 10.07 -20.37 -9.01
N LYS A 363 9.51 -20.50 -7.79
CA LYS A 363 10.02 -21.44 -6.80
C LYS A 363 9.98 -22.89 -7.30
N ALA A 364 8.88 -23.33 -7.90
CA ALA A 364 8.73 -24.69 -8.40
C ALA A 364 9.72 -25.00 -9.54
N VAL A 365 9.97 -24.05 -10.43
CA VAL A 365 11.01 -24.16 -11.48
C VAL A 365 12.41 -24.23 -10.87
N SER A 366 12.71 -23.42 -9.86
CA SER A 366 14.00 -23.46 -9.17
C SER A 366 14.24 -24.78 -8.44
N GLU A 367 13.18 -25.39 -7.88
CA GLU A 367 13.24 -26.68 -7.19
C GLU A 367 13.25 -27.89 -8.16
N PHE A 368 12.74 -27.72 -9.39
CA PHE A 368 12.63 -28.78 -10.40
C PHE A 368 13.96 -29.50 -10.65
N TRP A 369 15.06 -28.77 -10.80
CA TRP A 369 16.38 -29.36 -11.06
C TRP A 369 16.80 -30.35 -9.97
N LYS A 370 16.68 -29.94 -8.70
CA LYS A 370 17.03 -30.77 -7.55
C LYS A 370 16.11 -31.97 -7.41
N LEU A 371 14.80 -31.77 -7.60
CA LEU A 371 13.80 -32.84 -7.48
C LEU A 371 13.96 -33.93 -8.55
N ASN A 372 14.54 -33.59 -9.70
CA ASN A 372 14.77 -34.53 -10.80
C ASN A 372 16.23 -34.99 -10.89
N ASN A 373 17.08 -34.66 -9.91
CA ASN A 373 18.52 -34.97 -9.91
C ASN A 373 19.25 -34.49 -11.19
N LEU A 374 18.91 -33.28 -11.65
CA LEU A 374 19.51 -32.63 -12.81
C LEU A 374 20.44 -31.50 -12.35
N ASP A 375 21.46 -31.22 -13.15
CA ASP A 375 22.28 -30.03 -12.98
C ASP A 375 21.45 -28.77 -13.24
N GLY A 376 21.41 -27.89 -12.24
CA GLY A 376 20.66 -26.64 -12.31
C GLY A 376 21.46 -25.50 -12.93
N PRO A 377 20.85 -24.31 -12.99
CA PRO A 377 21.48 -23.10 -13.50
C PRO A 377 22.82 -22.75 -12.84
N ILE A 378 23.73 -22.19 -13.64
CA ILE A 378 25.00 -21.67 -13.13
C ILE A 378 24.79 -20.57 -12.08
N LEU A 379 25.65 -20.54 -11.08
CA LEU A 379 25.66 -19.48 -10.08
C LEU A 379 26.23 -18.20 -10.67
N LEU A 380 25.43 -17.14 -10.70
CA LEU A 380 25.83 -15.81 -11.17
C LEU A 380 26.34 -14.98 -9.99
N MET A 381 27.55 -15.33 -9.54
CA MET A 381 28.20 -14.77 -8.36
C MET A 381 28.53 -13.28 -8.53
N ASN A 382 28.54 -12.51 -7.45
CA ASN A 382 29.15 -11.17 -7.50
C ASN A 382 30.70 -11.30 -7.53
N LYS A 383 31.39 -10.19 -7.81
CA LYS A 383 32.86 -10.17 -7.92
C LYS A 383 33.57 -10.78 -6.71
N ASP A 384 33.10 -10.47 -5.51
CA ASP A 384 33.74 -10.92 -4.27
C ASP A 384 33.51 -12.42 -4.02
N ASN A 385 32.30 -12.92 -4.29
CA ASN A 385 31.98 -14.34 -4.17
C ASN A 385 32.73 -15.16 -5.23
N ALA A 386 32.82 -14.66 -6.46
CA ALA A 386 33.59 -15.30 -7.52
C ALA A 386 35.08 -15.38 -7.15
N ALA A 387 35.65 -14.28 -6.64
CA ALA A 387 37.02 -14.25 -6.15
C ALA A 387 37.23 -15.21 -4.95
N ALA A 388 36.31 -15.25 -4.00
CA ALA A 388 36.38 -16.15 -2.84
C ALA A 388 36.30 -17.64 -3.24
N VAL A 389 35.57 -17.97 -4.30
CA VAL A 389 35.53 -19.34 -4.84
C VAL A 389 36.81 -19.68 -5.60
N ALA A 390 37.36 -18.71 -6.36
CA ALA A 390 38.57 -18.90 -7.16
C ALA A 390 39.88 -18.90 -6.36
N ALA A 391 39.95 -18.17 -5.24
CA ALA A 391 41.20 -17.93 -4.49
C ALA A 391 41.85 -19.19 -3.89
N ASP A 392 41.10 -20.26 -3.63
CA ASP A 392 41.61 -21.48 -2.96
C ASP A 392 41.81 -22.68 -3.90
N ALA A 393 41.66 -22.52 -5.22
CA ALA A 393 42.01 -23.59 -6.17
C ALA A 393 43.53 -23.87 -6.20
N SER A 394 44.35 -22.92 -5.72
CA SER A 394 45.81 -23.03 -5.60
C SER A 394 46.31 -23.45 -4.22
N GLU A 395 45.44 -23.52 -3.20
CA GLU A 395 45.74 -23.99 -1.84
C GLU A 395 44.80 -25.13 -1.41
N ALA A 396 44.50 -26.04 -2.34
CA ALA A 396 43.91 -27.33 -1.98
C ALA A 396 44.97 -28.14 -1.20
N GLY A 397 45.05 -27.90 0.11
CA GLY A 397 45.61 -28.86 1.05
C GLY A 397 44.91 -30.21 0.87
N GLU A 398 45.66 -31.29 1.11
CA GLU A 398 45.42 -32.72 0.77
C GLU A 398 44.06 -33.36 1.14
N SER A 399 43.03 -32.61 1.52
CA SER A 399 41.72 -33.15 1.92
C SER A 399 40.51 -32.72 1.06
N GLY A 400 40.66 -31.87 0.03
CA GLY A 400 39.56 -31.49 -0.87
C GLY A 400 38.34 -30.82 -0.20
N SER A 401 38.48 -30.30 1.02
CA SER A 401 37.37 -29.68 1.77
C SER A 401 37.28 -28.17 1.47
N LYS A 402 36.07 -27.71 1.11
CA LYS A 402 35.77 -26.29 0.85
C LYS A 402 36.00 -25.42 2.10
N THR A 403 36.56 -24.22 1.93
CA THR A 403 36.76 -23.26 3.03
C THR A 403 35.45 -22.61 3.48
N ALA A 404 35.42 -22.04 4.69
CA ALA A 404 34.23 -21.36 5.20
C ALA A 404 33.81 -20.16 4.33
N ALA A 405 34.78 -19.49 3.69
CA ALA A 405 34.53 -18.42 2.73
C ALA A 405 33.89 -18.95 1.45
N GLN A 406 34.39 -20.06 0.89
CA GLN A 406 33.81 -20.73 -0.27
C GLN A 406 32.39 -21.24 0.01
N ILE A 407 32.16 -21.87 1.16
CA ILE A 407 30.82 -22.34 1.56
C ILE A 407 29.86 -21.15 1.63
N ARG A 408 30.25 -20.05 2.29
CA ARG A 408 29.42 -18.84 2.37
C ARG A 408 29.16 -18.23 0.98
N ALA A 409 30.16 -18.17 0.12
CA ALA A 409 30.04 -17.62 -1.22
C ALA A 409 29.09 -18.46 -2.10
N LEU A 410 29.15 -19.79 -1.98
CA LEU A 410 28.22 -20.72 -2.65
C LEU A 410 26.80 -20.61 -2.09
N GLU A 411 26.64 -20.54 -0.77
CA GLU A 411 25.33 -20.40 -0.11
C GLU A 411 24.67 -19.04 -0.38
N ALA A 412 25.45 -17.97 -0.54
CA ALA A 412 24.94 -16.63 -0.78
C ALA A 412 24.67 -16.32 -2.27
N SER A 413 25.17 -17.14 -3.19
CA SER A 413 25.04 -16.91 -4.63
C SER A 413 23.82 -17.64 -5.18
N THR A 414 23.18 -17.05 -6.19
CA THR A 414 22.02 -17.62 -6.88
C THR A 414 22.25 -17.61 -8.39
N GLY A 415 21.54 -18.47 -9.11
CA GLY A 415 21.58 -18.61 -10.57
C GLY A 415 20.19 -18.51 -11.19
N GLY A 416 20.08 -18.84 -12.46
CA GLY A 416 18.78 -19.04 -13.12
C GLY A 416 18.08 -17.77 -13.57
N ALA A 417 16.85 -17.95 -14.03
CA ALA A 417 16.06 -16.92 -14.71
C ALA A 417 15.87 -15.67 -13.86
N HIS A 418 15.50 -15.86 -12.59
CA HIS A 418 15.27 -14.77 -11.65
C HIS A 418 16.52 -13.88 -11.49
N LYS A 419 17.69 -14.52 -11.37
CA LYS A 419 18.95 -13.80 -11.18
C LYS A 419 19.35 -13.03 -12.43
N ILE A 420 19.26 -13.64 -13.62
CA ILE A 420 19.54 -12.93 -14.88
C ILE A 420 18.62 -11.73 -15.05
N ILE A 421 17.31 -11.91 -14.92
CA ILE A 421 16.34 -10.82 -15.12
C ILE A 421 16.62 -9.67 -14.14
N THR A 422 17.03 -9.99 -12.91
CA THR A 422 17.46 -8.98 -11.92
C THR A 422 18.69 -8.22 -12.38
N LEU A 423 19.73 -8.92 -12.84
CA LEU A 423 20.96 -8.30 -13.34
C LEU A 423 20.72 -7.48 -14.62
N ALA A 424 19.92 -7.99 -15.54
CA ALA A 424 19.52 -7.30 -16.77
C ALA A 424 18.71 -6.03 -16.46
N GLY A 425 17.79 -6.09 -15.49
CA GLY A 425 17.06 -4.90 -15.04
C GLY A 425 17.98 -3.84 -14.44
N LEU A 426 19.00 -4.25 -13.67
CA LEU A 426 20.02 -3.35 -13.14
C LEU A 426 20.92 -2.78 -14.22
N LEU A 427 21.25 -3.56 -15.26
CA LEU A 427 22.12 -3.14 -16.36
C LEU A 427 21.39 -2.18 -17.32
N PHE A 428 20.18 -2.55 -17.75
CA PHE A 428 19.47 -1.83 -18.81
C PHE A 428 18.61 -0.68 -18.27
N ASN A 429 18.13 -0.76 -17.03
CA ASN A 429 17.25 0.25 -16.43
C ASN A 429 17.73 0.66 -15.03
N HIS A 430 19.03 1.01 -14.94
CA HIS A 430 19.65 1.42 -13.69
C HIS A 430 19.07 2.74 -13.17
N ARG A 431 18.95 2.88 -11.84
CA ARG A 431 18.43 4.09 -11.19
C ARG A 431 19.36 5.30 -11.34
N ASP A 432 20.65 5.05 -11.44
CA ASP A 432 21.64 6.07 -11.78
C ASP A 432 21.80 6.13 -13.30
N ASN A 433 21.35 7.24 -13.88
CA ASN A 433 21.39 7.53 -15.31
C ASN A 433 22.81 7.54 -15.90
N LYS A 434 23.86 7.51 -15.07
CA LYS A 434 25.26 7.41 -15.52
C LYS A 434 25.78 5.98 -15.65
N HIS A 435 25.10 5.00 -15.05
CA HIS A 435 25.62 3.64 -14.89
C HIS A 435 24.79 2.58 -15.66
N GLY A 436 23.57 2.92 -16.07
CA GLY A 436 22.71 2.05 -16.87
C GLY A 436 22.76 2.41 -18.35
N GLU A 437 22.41 1.44 -19.18
CA GLU A 437 22.34 1.61 -20.63
C GLU A 437 21.13 2.47 -21.06
N GLY A 438 20.04 2.45 -20.29
CA GLY A 438 18.90 3.37 -20.44
C GLY A 438 18.29 3.34 -21.83
N ASP A 439 18.13 4.53 -22.44
CA ASP A 439 17.53 4.67 -23.78
C ASP A 439 18.45 4.17 -24.91
N ALA A 440 19.75 3.99 -24.67
CA ALA A 440 20.67 3.49 -25.70
C ALA A 440 20.30 2.07 -26.16
N VAL A 441 19.87 1.21 -25.23
CA VAL A 441 19.29 -0.11 -25.56
C VAL A 441 18.04 0.09 -26.40
N ARG A 442 17.10 0.94 -25.96
CA ARG A 442 15.83 1.15 -26.68
C ARG A 442 16.06 1.61 -28.12
N PHE A 443 16.94 2.59 -28.34
CA PHE A 443 17.28 3.10 -29.66
C PHE A 443 17.93 2.03 -30.53
N TRP A 444 18.84 1.22 -29.99
CA TRP A 444 19.47 0.14 -30.75
C TRP A 444 18.45 -0.91 -31.21
N PHE A 445 17.55 -1.33 -30.32
CA PHE A 445 16.48 -2.27 -30.67
C PHE A 445 15.52 -1.70 -31.72
N GLU A 446 15.13 -0.43 -31.57
CA GLU A 446 14.23 0.24 -32.51
C GLU A 446 14.85 0.36 -33.92
N GLU A 447 16.11 0.78 -34.01
CA GLU A 447 16.78 1.00 -35.31
C GLU A 447 17.25 -0.30 -35.98
N ILE A 448 17.73 -1.28 -35.23
CA ILE A 448 18.30 -2.51 -35.80
C ILE A 448 17.23 -3.57 -36.06
N LEU A 449 16.23 -3.67 -35.18
CA LEU A 449 15.25 -4.78 -35.20
C LEU A 449 13.83 -4.32 -35.58
N GLY A 450 13.55 -3.01 -35.59
CA GLY A 450 12.25 -2.48 -35.98
C GLY A 450 11.13 -2.73 -34.95
N PHE A 451 11.45 -3.26 -33.77
CA PHE A 451 10.51 -3.42 -32.65
C PHE A 451 11.22 -3.34 -31.30
N LEU A 452 10.45 -2.98 -30.26
CA LEU A 452 10.93 -2.95 -28.89
C LEU A 452 10.90 -4.36 -28.29
N PHE A 453 12.10 -4.93 -28.09
CA PHE A 453 12.43 -5.92 -27.04
C PHE A 453 12.16 -7.41 -27.36
N MET A 454 13.22 -8.18 -27.67
CA MET A 454 13.23 -9.64 -27.54
C MET A 454 14.57 -10.17 -26.99
N PHE A 455 14.50 -11.38 -26.43
CA PHE A 455 15.50 -12.04 -25.60
C PHE A 455 16.73 -12.66 -26.33
N PRO A 456 16.77 -12.91 -27.65
CA PRO A 456 18.01 -13.30 -28.34
C PRO A 456 19.00 -12.14 -28.52
N ASP A 457 18.47 -10.93 -28.68
CA ASP A 457 19.27 -9.79 -29.15
C ASP A 457 20.10 -9.14 -28.03
N TRP A 458 19.93 -9.60 -26.78
CA TRP A 458 20.73 -9.15 -25.65
C TRP A 458 22.19 -9.60 -25.79
N ILE A 459 22.44 -10.75 -26.41
CA ILE A 459 23.80 -11.25 -26.66
C ILE A 459 24.51 -10.29 -27.62
N GLU A 460 23.91 -10.02 -28.78
CA GLU A 460 24.47 -9.11 -29.79
C GLU A 460 24.66 -7.70 -29.23
N TYR A 461 23.70 -7.20 -28.44
CA TYR A 461 23.84 -5.91 -27.77
C TYR A 461 25.00 -5.89 -26.77
N LEU A 462 25.15 -6.94 -25.95
CA LEU A 462 26.26 -7.04 -24.99
C LEU A 462 27.61 -7.12 -25.70
N GLU A 463 27.69 -7.75 -26.87
CA GLU A 463 28.89 -7.77 -27.71
C GLU A 463 29.21 -6.38 -28.28
N LEU A 464 28.21 -5.64 -28.75
CA LEU A 464 28.40 -4.23 -29.12
C LEU A 464 28.88 -3.39 -27.92
N VAL A 465 28.30 -3.58 -26.74
CA VAL A 465 28.71 -2.88 -25.50
C VAL A 465 30.14 -3.23 -25.12
N ARG A 466 30.54 -4.50 -25.26
CA ARG A 466 31.92 -4.96 -25.04
C ARG A 466 32.87 -4.23 -25.98
N ASP A 467 32.53 -4.13 -27.26
CA ASP A 467 33.44 -3.70 -28.31
C ASP A 467 33.53 -2.17 -28.44
N ARG A 468 32.47 -1.42 -28.07
CA ARG A 468 32.47 0.06 -28.11
C ARG A 468 33.25 0.72 -26.97
N LYS A 469 33.65 -0.02 -25.94
CA LYS A 469 34.35 0.53 -24.77
C LYS A 469 35.79 0.91 -25.12
N ILE A 470 36.31 1.93 -24.41
CA ILE A 470 37.73 2.36 -24.51
C ILE A 470 38.68 1.17 -24.29
N ARG A 471 38.34 0.29 -23.34
CA ARG A 471 38.99 -1.01 -23.16
C ARG A 471 37.96 -2.08 -23.47
N PRO A 472 38.09 -2.80 -24.60
CA PRO A 472 37.16 -3.87 -24.95
C PRO A 472 37.06 -4.89 -23.81
N GLY A 473 35.83 -5.23 -23.42
CA GLY A 473 35.58 -6.17 -22.34
C GLY A 473 34.22 -6.01 -21.66
N LEU A 474 33.70 -7.13 -21.16
CA LEU A 474 32.52 -7.14 -20.30
C LEU A 474 32.94 -6.86 -18.86
N ASN A 475 32.20 -5.99 -18.18
CA ASN A 475 32.32 -5.87 -16.73
C ASN A 475 31.70 -7.10 -16.05
N HIS A 476 31.95 -7.31 -14.75
CA HIS A 476 31.47 -8.51 -14.06
C HIS A 476 29.94 -8.70 -14.10
N MET A 477 29.16 -7.61 -14.10
CA MET A 477 27.70 -7.70 -14.17
C MET A 477 27.24 -8.08 -15.57
N GLU A 478 27.80 -7.45 -16.61
CA GLU A 478 27.53 -7.78 -18.00
C GLU A 478 27.96 -9.20 -18.35
N ASP A 479 29.13 -9.64 -17.86
CA ASP A 479 29.66 -10.99 -18.04
C ASP A 479 28.76 -12.04 -17.37
N ASN A 480 28.21 -11.75 -16.19
CA ASN A 480 27.21 -12.62 -15.56
C ASN A 480 25.93 -12.73 -16.40
N VAL A 481 25.43 -11.61 -16.95
CA VAL A 481 24.26 -11.65 -17.84
C VAL A 481 24.61 -12.46 -19.10
N TYR A 482 25.75 -12.20 -19.72
CA TYR A 482 26.22 -12.90 -20.91
C TYR A 482 26.35 -14.41 -20.69
N LYS A 483 27.01 -14.84 -19.61
CA LYS A 483 27.14 -16.26 -19.21
C LYS A 483 25.79 -16.90 -19.00
N GLY A 484 24.89 -16.23 -18.30
CA GLY A 484 23.55 -16.74 -18.05
C GLY A 484 22.71 -16.88 -19.33
N LEU A 485 22.88 -16.01 -20.32
CA LEU A 485 22.22 -16.11 -21.63
C LEU A 485 22.74 -17.28 -22.48
N HIS A 486 23.91 -17.83 -22.13
CA HIS A 486 24.48 -19.03 -22.76
C HIS A 486 24.23 -20.31 -21.95
N ASP A 487 23.64 -20.19 -20.76
CA ASP A 487 23.38 -21.32 -19.86
C ASP A 487 22.04 -21.99 -20.17
N GLU A 488 22.08 -23.23 -20.64
CA GLU A 488 20.89 -23.98 -21.08
C GLU A 488 19.84 -24.18 -19.96
N PRO A 489 20.20 -24.57 -18.73
CA PRO A 489 19.25 -24.59 -17.62
C PRO A 489 18.62 -23.22 -17.34
N THR A 490 19.40 -22.14 -17.36
CA THR A 490 18.83 -20.81 -17.18
C THR A 490 17.85 -20.43 -18.29
N LEU A 491 18.21 -20.67 -19.56
CA LEU A 491 17.31 -20.43 -20.70
C LEU A 491 16.02 -21.26 -20.59
N THR A 492 16.12 -22.48 -20.08
CA THR A 492 14.98 -23.36 -19.80
C THR A 492 14.01 -22.73 -18.79
N GLU A 493 14.52 -22.21 -17.68
CA GLU A 493 13.69 -21.51 -16.68
C GLU A 493 13.03 -20.26 -17.28
N MET A 494 13.79 -19.48 -18.05
CA MET A 494 13.29 -18.25 -18.68
C MET A 494 12.19 -18.53 -19.70
N ALA A 495 12.35 -19.56 -20.52
CA ALA A 495 11.34 -20.00 -21.47
C ALA A 495 10.05 -20.44 -20.76
N ALA A 496 10.14 -21.21 -19.67
CA ALA A 496 8.97 -21.64 -18.90
C ALA A 496 8.22 -20.44 -18.29
N MET A 497 8.94 -19.49 -17.68
CA MET A 497 8.35 -18.27 -17.11
C MET A 497 7.76 -17.34 -18.18
N ALA A 498 8.41 -17.24 -19.35
CA ALA A 498 7.92 -16.45 -20.48
C ALA A 498 6.61 -17.02 -21.03
N LEU A 499 6.52 -18.35 -21.19
CA LEU A 499 5.29 -19.03 -21.59
C LEU A 499 4.17 -18.82 -20.56
N TYR A 500 4.47 -18.89 -19.26
CA TYR A 500 3.50 -18.53 -18.22
C TYR A 500 3.01 -17.09 -18.35
N ALA A 501 3.92 -16.14 -18.62
CA ALA A 501 3.55 -14.74 -18.81
C ALA A 501 2.62 -14.56 -20.02
N GLN A 502 2.88 -15.23 -21.14
CA GLN A 502 2.07 -15.14 -22.35
C GLN A 502 0.73 -15.88 -22.25
N ALA A 503 0.69 -17.03 -21.57
CA ALA A 503 -0.50 -17.87 -21.50
C ALA A 503 -1.46 -17.50 -20.35
N ILE A 504 -0.93 -17.01 -19.23
CA ILE A 504 -1.68 -16.80 -17.98
C ILE A 504 -1.62 -15.35 -17.53
N SER A 505 -0.44 -14.88 -17.11
CA SER A 505 -0.34 -13.62 -16.35
C SER A 505 -0.76 -12.39 -17.16
N LYS A 506 -0.21 -12.18 -18.36
CA LYS A 506 -0.58 -11.04 -19.22
C LYS A 506 -2.04 -11.11 -19.70
N PRO A 507 -2.57 -12.25 -20.20
CA PRO A 507 -3.99 -12.39 -20.51
C PRO A 507 -4.91 -12.11 -19.32
N TYR A 508 -4.59 -12.66 -18.14
CA TYR A 508 -5.34 -12.40 -16.91
C TYR A 508 -5.31 -10.92 -16.55
N MET A 509 -4.14 -10.27 -16.55
CA MET A 509 -4.02 -8.83 -16.33
C MET A 509 -4.82 -8.02 -17.36
N GLY A 510 -4.83 -8.47 -18.62
CA GLY A 510 -5.62 -7.90 -19.70
C GLY A 510 -7.12 -7.95 -19.39
N MET A 511 -7.64 -9.10 -18.95
CA MET A 511 -9.03 -9.27 -18.51
C MET A 511 -9.37 -8.36 -17.33
N ILE A 512 -8.51 -8.31 -16.30
CA ILE A 512 -8.73 -7.49 -15.10
C ILE A 512 -8.69 -5.98 -15.42
N ARG A 513 -7.88 -5.57 -16.42
CA ARG A 513 -7.68 -4.17 -16.80
C ARG A 513 -8.63 -3.67 -17.90
N GLY A 514 -8.99 -4.54 -18.83
CA GLY A 514 -9.69 -4.24 -20.09
C GLY A 514 -11.19 -4.06 -19.95
N SER A 515 -11.80 -4.44 -18.82
CA SER A 515 -13.16 -4.04 -18.51
C SER A 515 -13.20 -2.53 -18.24
N CYS A 516 -13.66 -1.76 -19.23
CA CYS A 516 -13.90 -0.32 -19.10
C CYS A 516 -15.03 0.01 -18.09
N LYS A 517 -15.71 -1.03 -17.59
CA LYS A 517 -16.60 -0.99 -16.42
C LYS A 517 -15.84 -1.61 -15.25
N SER A 518 -15.84 -0.95 -14.09
CA SER A 518 -15.27 -1.50 -12.86
C SER A 518 -15.92 -2.86 -12.55
N THR A 519 -15.25 -3.95 -12.92
CA THR A 519 -15.72 -5.30 -12.55
C THR A 519 -15.65 -5.41 -11.04
N ASN A 520 -16.77 -5.78 -10.43
CA ASN A 520 -16.83 -6.02 -9.01
C ASN A 520 -16.01 -7.26 -8.70
N MET A 521 -15.22 -7.24 -7.62
CA MET A 521 -14.43 -8.39 -7.20
C MET A 521 -15.32 -9.63 -6.96
N LEU A 522 -16.56 -9.44 -6.51
CA LEU A 522 -17.50 -10.53 -6.25
C LEU A 522 -17.82 -11.35 -7.52
N ASP A 523 -17.75 -10.74 -8.69
CA ASP A 523 -18.07 -11.38 -9.97
C ASP A 523 -16.88 -12.21 -10.50
N MET A 524 -15.73 -12.16 -9.82
CA MET A 524 -14.49 -12.79 -10.29
C MET A 524 -14.42 -14.29 -10.02
N ALA A 525 -15.33 -14.85 -9.21
CA ALA A 525 -15.28 -16.26 -8.81
C ALA A 525 -15.29 -17.21 -10.03
N ALA A 526 -16.19 -16.97 -10.99
CA ALA A 526 -16.29 -17.79 -12.21
C ALA A 526 -15.01 -17.69 -13.06
N GLU A 527 -14.43 -16.49 -13.18
CA GLU A 527 -13.20 -16.27 -13.94
C GLU A 527 -11.98 -16.92 -13.27
N HIS A 528 -11.91 -16.94 -11.93
CA HIS A 528 -10.84 -17.65 -11.21
C HIS A 528 -10.98 -19.17 -11.36
N LYS A 529 -12.20 -19.71 -11.29
CA LYS A 529 -12.45 -21.14 -11.58
C LYS A 529 -12.05 -21.48 -13.02
N ARG A 530 -12.39 -20.63 -13.99
CA ARG A 530 -11.99 -20.78 -15.41
C ARG A 530 -10.47 -20.75 -15.57
N LEU A 531 -9.79 -19.85 -14.86
CA LEU A 531 -8.33 -19.74 -14.89
C LEU A 531 -7.64 -20.99 -14.34
N ILE A 532 -8.10 -21.49 -13.19
CA ILE A 532 -7.57 -22.71 -12.56
C ILE A 532 -7.73 -23.91 -13.51
N ALA A 533 -8.94 -24.10 -14.06
CA ALA A 533 -9.20 -25.16 -15.03
C ALA A 533 -8.32 -25.03 -16.29
N HIS A 534 -8.07 -23.81 -16.76
CA HIS A 534 -7.17 -23.57 -17.89
C HIS A 534 -5.71 -23.92 -17.56
N ILE A 535 -5.23 -23.61 -16.36
CA ILE A 535 -3.89 -24.01 -15.90
C ILE A 535 -3.80 -25.55 -15.82
N GLU A 536 -4.81 -26.23 -15.29
CA GLU A 536 -4.87 -27.69 -15.23
C GLU A 536 -4.82 -28.33 -16.63
N LYS A 537 -5.57 -27.76 -17.59
CA LYS A 537 -5.51 -28.16 -19.01
C LYS A 537 -4.10 -28.08 -19.57
N LEU A 538 -3.37 -26.99 -19.29
CA LEU A 538 -2.00 -26.78 -19.76
C LEU A 538 -0.99 -27.73 -19.08
N ILE A 539 -1.23 -28.11 -17.82
CA ILE A 539 -0.43 -29.12 -17.12
C ILE A 539 -0.67 -30.51 -17.71
N ALA A 540 -1.93 -30.85 -18.01
CA ALA A 540 -2.30 -32.13 -18.59
C ALA A 540 -1.78 -32.30 -20.03
N ASN A 541 -1.77 -31.21 -20.81
CA ASN A 541 -1.27 -31.19 -22.17
C ASN A 541 -0.29 -30.03 -22.41
N PRO A 542 0.99 -30.16 -21.99
CA PRO A 542 1.99 -29.11 -22.15
C PRO A 542 2.34 -28.84 -23.61
N ASP A 543 2.05 -29.77 -24.53
CA ASP A 543 2.32 -29.61 -25.96
C ASP A 543 1.48 -28.50 -26.59
N LEU A 544 0.43 -28.02 -25.91
CA LEU A 544 -0.28 -26.79 -26.28
C LEU A 544 0.62 -25.54 -26.23
N LEU A 545 1.69 -25.55 -25.43
CA LEU A 545 2.64 -24.44 -25.26
C LEU A 545 3.97 -24.67 -25.96
N ILE A 546 4.41 -25.93 -26.10
CA ILE A 546 5.76 -26.28 -26.60
C ILE A 546 5.74 -27.24 -27.79
N GLY A 547 4.56 -27.64 -28.27
CA GLY A 547 4.41 -28.52 -29.43
C GLY A 547 4.83 -27.86 -30.74
N SER A 548 4.85 -28.64 -31.82
CA SER A 548 5.25 -28.16 -33.15
C SER A 548 4.27 -27.17 -33.79
N LYS A 549 3.02 -27.13 -33.30
CA LYS A 549 1.98 -26.17 -33.69
C LYS A 549 1.26 -25.66 -32.45
N VAL A 550 1.64 -24.46 -32.02
CA VAL A 550 1.03 -23.78 -30.86
C VAL A 550 0.00 -22.75 -31.35
N SER A 551 -1.18 -22.75 -30.75
CA SER A 551 -2.24 -21.78 -31.04
C SER A 551 -2.61 -20.99 -29.79
N ALA A 552 -2.70 -19.67 -29.95
CA ALA A 552 -3.15 -18.76 -28.89
C ALA A 552 -4.54 -19.14 -28.38
N GLU A 553 -5.43 -19.56 -29.27
CA GLU A 553 -6.83 -19.92 -28.96
C GLU A 553 -6.92 -21.04 -27.93
N THR A 554 -5.98 -21.99 -27.99
CA THR A 554 -5.97 -23.15 -27.10
C THR A 554 -5.12 -22.97 -25.86
N ALA A 555 -4.06 -22.17 -25.97
CA ALA A 555 -2.98 -22.10 -24.99
C ALA A 555 -3.01 -20.83 -24.13
N SER A 556 -3.47 -19.70 -24.67
CA SER A 556 -3.66 -18.46 -23.92
C SER A 556 -5.04 -18.41 -23.25
N PHE A 557 -5.10 -17.88 -22.03
CA PHE A 557 -6.33 -17.77 -21.24
C PHE A 557 -7.41 -16.88 -21.88
N ASP A 558 -7.02 -15.87 -22.67
CA ASP A 558 -7.93 -14.98 -23.41
C ASP A 558 -7.93 -15.25 -24.93
N GLY A 559 -7.30 -16.36 -25.35
CA GLY A 559 -7.21 -16.79 -26.74
C GLY A 559 -6.24 -15.97 -27.60
N ARG A 560 -5.45 -15.06 -27.02
CA ARG A 560 -4.53 -14.18 -27.77
C ARG A 560 -3.13 -14.21 -27.17
N TRP A 561 -2.11 -14.10 -28.03
CA TRP A 561 -0.75 -13.87 -27.57
C TRP A 561 -0.52 -12.38 -27.34
N PRO A 562 -0.22 -11.94 -26.10
CA PRO A 562 0.18 -10.55 -25.86
C PRO A 562 1.35 -10.14 -26.75
N GLU A 563 2.37 -11.00 -26.86
CA GLU A 563 3.55 -10.83 -27.70
C GLU A 563 3.90 -12.18 -28.37
N ALA A 564 3.40 -12.40 -29.58
CA ALA A 564 3.59 -13.66 -30.32
C ALA A 564 5.08 -14.00 -30.55
N GLY A 565 5.93 -12.98 -30.78
CA GLY A 565 7.37 -13.18 -31.01
C GLY A 565 8.10 -13.89 -29.86
N ILE A 566 7.61 -13.75 -28.61
CA ILE A 566 8.17 -14.49 -27.47
C ILE A 566 7.86 -15.99 -27.58
N VAL A 567 6.64 -16.34 -27.99
CA VAL A 567 6.25 -17.74 -28.17
C VAL A 567 7.07 -18.35 -29.31
N ASP A 568 7.19 -17.64 -30.43
CA ASP A 568 8.01 -18.07 -31.57
C ASP A 568 9.49 -18.28 -31.18
N ALA A 569 10.04 -17.38 -30.37
CA ALA A 569 11.41 -17.50 -29.87
C ALA A 569 11.59 -18.74 -29.00
N VAL A 570 10.63 -19.03 -28.10
CA VAL A 570 10.65 -20.24 -27.27
C VAL A 570 10.51 -21.50 -28.12
N THR A 571 9.61 -21.53 -29.10
CA THR A 571 9.46 -22.67 -30.03
C THR A 571 10.75 -22.93 -30.82
N LYS A 572 11.42 -21.86 -31.29
CA LYS A 572 12.73 -21.97 -31.94
C LYS A 572 13.80 -22.51 -31.00
N LEU A 573 13.78 -22.14 -29.72
CA LEU A 573 14.75 -22.62 -28.73
C LEU A 573 14.45 -24.02 -28.20
N ALA A 574 13.20 -24.50 -28.27
CA ALA A 574 12.74 -25.72 -27.60
C ALA A 574 13.59 -26.96 -27.89
N HIS A 575 14.08 -27.12 -29.13
CA HIS A 575 14.93 -28.26 -29.52
C HIS A 575 16.30 -28.29 -28.82
N ARG A 576 16.78 -27.13 -28.31
CA ARG A 576 18.02 -27.00 -27.54
C ARG A 576 17.80 -27.09 -26.03
N LEU A 577 16.56 -27.21 -25.58
CA LEU A 577 16.19 -27.16 -24.16
C LEU A 577 15.54 -28.50 -23.77
N PRO A 578 16.33 -29.57 -23.52
CA PRO A 578 15.83 -30.92 -23.27
C PRO A 578 14.88 -31.00 -22.07
N GLN A 579 15.10 -30.13 -21.07
CA GLN A 579 14.31 -30.11 -19.85
C GLN A 579 13.12 -29.13 -19.89
N LEU A 580 12.87 -28.47 -21.03
CA LEU A 580 11.80 -27.46 -21.17
C LEU A 580 10.43 -28.00 -20.80
N ARG A 581 10.09 -29.22 -21.24
CA ARG A 581 8.81 -29.84 -20.90
C ARG A 581 8.62 -30.01 -19.40
N GLY A 582 9.66 -30.50 -18.72
CA GLY A 582 9.64 -30.68 -17.26
C GLY A 582 9.52 -29.35 -16.51
N ALA A 583 10.30 -28.35 -16.93
CA ALA A 583 10.29 -27.02 -16.35
C ALA A 583 8.94 -26.30 -16.56
N VAL A 584 8.32 -26.39 -17.75
CA VAL A 584 6.97 -25.85 -18.01
C VAL A 584 5.94 -26.50 -17.10
N VAL A 585 5.94 -27.84 -17.00
CA VAL A 585 4.99 -28.53 -16.10
C VAL A 585 5.21 -28.13 -14.64
N ALA A 586 6.47 -28.02 -14.18
CA ALA A 586 6.78 -27.55 -12.83
C ALA A 586 6.31 -26.12 -12.59
N CYS A 587 6.56 -25.21 -13.54
CA CYS A 587 6.11 -23.82 -13.51
C CYS A 587 4.59 -23.72 -13.33
N PHE A 588 3.82 -24.42 -14.16
CA PHE A 588 2.36 -24.35 -14.11
C PHE A 588 1.78 -25.07 -12.89
N LYS A 589 2.39 -26.17 -12.40
CA LYS A 589 2.01 -26.78 -11.12
C LYS A 589 2.25 -25.85 -9.93
N GLY A 590 3.38 -25.16 -9.91
CA GLY A 590 3.68 -24.13 -8.91
C GLY A 590 2.64 -23.01 -8.98
N ALA A 591 2.38 -22.47 -10.17
CA ALA A 591 1.36 -21.45 -10.38
C ALA A 591 -0.04 -21.90 -9.94
N LEU A 592 -0.44 -23.15 -10.26
CA LEU A 592 -1.72 -23.72 -9.84
C LEU A 592 -1.85 -23.70 -8.32
N SER A 593 -0.84 -24.19 -7.59
CA SER A 593 -0.80 -24.14 -6.12
C SER A 593 -0.96 -22.71 -5.59
N GLY A 594 -0.28 -21.74 -6.22
CA GLY A 594 -0.44 -20.34 -5.91
C GLY A 594 -1.86 -19.83 -6.14
N TRP A 595 -2.43 -20.08 -7.32
CA TRP A 595 -3.78 -19.65 -7.68
C TRP A 595 -4.83 -20.25 -6.74
N THR A 596 -4.82 -21.56 -6.51
CA THR A 596 -5.73 -22.22 -5.55
C THR A 596 -5.65 -21.57 -4.17
N ARG A 597 -4.43 -21.31 -3.66
CA ARG A 597 -4.24 -20.68 -2.35
C ARG A 597 -4.75 -19.24 -2.30
N PHE A 598 -4.48 -18.45 -3.33
CA PHE A 598 -4.82 -17.02 -3.36
C PHE A 598 -6.21 -16.72 -3.91
N THR A 599 -7.01 -17.74 -4.26
CA THR A 599 -8.43 -17.60 -4.60
C THR A 599 -9.33 -18.34 -3.61
N SER A 600 -8.81 -18.78 -2.47
CA SER A 600 -9.59 -19.54 -1.47
C SER A 600 -10.76 -18.72 -0.90
N GLU A 601 -10.71 -17.38 -0.97
CA GLU A 601 -11.85 -16.55 -0.57
C GLU A 601 -13.09 -16.70 -1.47
N PHE A 602 -12.97 -17.33 -2.65
CA PHE A 602 -14.05 -17.60 -3.60
C PHE A 602 -14.53 -19.05 -3.59
N GLU A 603 -14.10 -19.85 -2.63
CA GLU A 603 -14.60 -21.22 -2.44
C GLU A 603 -16.10 -21.20 -2.12
N ASP A 604 -16.80 -22.30 -2.47
CA ASP A 604 -18.27 -22.38 -2.34
C ASP A 604 -18.75 -22.34 -0.88
N SER A 605 -17.86 -22.58 0.09
CA SER A 605 -18.10 -22.45 1.53
C SER A 605 -17.77 -21.05 2.09
N GLY A 606 -17.21 -20.16 1.27
CA GLY A 606 -16.73 -18.84 1.68
C GLY A 606 -17.84 -17.79 1.82
N VAL A 607 -17.53 -16.68 2.51
CA VAL A 607 -18.46 -15.56 2.73
C VAL A 607 -18.97 -14.96 1.41
N ILE A 608 -18.15 -14.96 0.35
CA ILE A 608 -18.54 -14.44 -0.97
C ILE A 608 -19.62 -15.32 -1.61
N ALA A 609 -19.50 -16.64 -1.48
CA ALA A 609 -20.45 -17.59 -2.04
C ALA A 609 -21.79 -17.59 -1.28
N SER A 610 -21.77 -17.32 0.02
CA SER A 610 -22.98 -17.22 0.84
C SER A 610 -23.77 -15.90 0.69
N LEU A 611 -23.26 -14.94 -0.09
CA LEU A 611 -23.98 -13.70 -0.38
C LEU A 611 -25.22 -13.98 -1.25
N ASN A 612 -26.38 -13.48 -0.82
CA ASN A 612 -27.55 -13.41 -1.68
C ASN A 612 -27.38 -12.32 -2.76
N GLU A 613 -28.19 -12.38 -3.83
CA GLU A 613 -28.09 -11.46 -4.96
C GLU A 613 -28.28 -9.99 -4.54
N THR A 614 -29.20 -9.73 -3.60
CA THR A 614 -29.42 -8.40 -3.03
C THR A 614 -28.16 -7.83 -2.35
N HIS A 615 -27.35 -8.67 -1.69
CA HIS A 615 -26.08 -8.27 -1.08
C HIS A 615 -24.99 -8.06 -2.14
N LYS A 616 -24.92 -8.92 -3.17
CA LYS A 616 -23.97 -8.76 -4.28
C LYS A 616 -24.18 -7.47 -5.06
N GLU A 617 -25.44 -7.07 -5.29
CA GLU A 617 -25.77 -5.78 -5.91
C GLU A 617 -25.37 -4.57 -5.04
N LYS A 618 -25.38 -4.74 -3.71
CA LYS A 618 -25.10 -3.66 -2.75
C LYS A 618 -23.61 -3.48 -2.45
N ILE A 619 -22.80 -4.53 -2.58
CA ILE A 619 -21.38 -4.53 -2.22
C ILE A 619 -20.55 -4.41 -3.49
N HIS A 620 -19.78 -3.33 -3.61
CA HIS A 620 -18.85 -3.15 -4.72
C HIS A 620 -17.41 -3.09 -4.23
N LEU A 621 -16.66 -4.18 -4.43
CA LEU A 621 -15.24 -4.25 -4.12
C LEU A 621 -14.45 -4.01 -5.41
N PRO A 622 -13.51 -3.05 -5.44
CA PRO A 622 -12.66 -2.89 -6.62
C PRO A 622 -11.76 -4.12 -6.80
N ASN A 623 -11.71 -4.64 -8.02
CA ASN A 623 -10.84 -5.77 -8.36
C ASN A 623 -9.32 -5.44 -8.32
N ARG A 624 -8.98 -4.14 -8.27
CA ARG A 624 -7.61 -3.61 -8.36
C ARG A 624 -7.31 -2.56 -7.30
N ASN A 625 -6.05 -2.48 -6.90
CA ASN A 625 -5.54 -1.45 -5.99
C ASN A 625 -4.94 -0.21 -6.70
N CYS A 626 -5.33 0.05 -7.96
CA CYS A 626 -4.69 1.08 -8.80
C CYS A 626 -4.77 2.50 -8.22
N HIS A 627 -5.80 2.81 -7.41
CA HIS A 627 -5.95 4.13 -6.78
C HIS A 627 -4.79 4.44 -5.82
N ASN A 628 -4.41 3.48 -4.99
CA ASN A 628 -3.31 3.64 -4.04
C ASN A 628 -1.95 3.64 -4.74
N GLU A 629 -1.73 2.74 -5.70
CA GLU A 629 -0.50 2.74 -6.52
C GLU A 629 -0.31 4.06 -7.29
N SER A 630 -1.40 4.59 -7.86
CA SER A 630 -1.41 5.90 -8.53
C SER A 630 -1.10 7.04 -7.56
N ALA A 631 -1.64 6.99 -6.34
CA ALA A 631 -1.34 7.99 -5.31
C ALA A 631 0.15 8.00 -4.96
N PHE A 632 0.79 6.83 -4.84
CA PHE A 632 2.23 6.73 -4.61
C PHE A 632 3.08 7.18 -5.80
N GLY A 633 2.69 6.83 -7.02
CA GLY A 633 3.35 7.31 -8.23
C GLY A 633 3.34 8.85 -8.30
N GLN A 634 2.20 9.45 -7.98
CA GLN A 634 2.05 10.91 -7.92
C GLN A 634 2.86 11.53 -6.78
N MET A 635 2.85 10.92 -5.59
CA MET A 635 3.66 11.34 -4.45
C MET A 635 5.15 11.38 -4.82
N LYS A 636 5.69 10.29 -5.39
CA LYS A 636 7.11 10.19 -5.78
C LYS A 636 7.48 11.25 -6.81
N ARG A 637 6.65 11.45 -7.85
CA ARG A 637 6.85 12.51 -8.85
C ARG A 637 6.85 13.90 -8.21
N LYS A 638 5.90 14.19 -7.32
CA LYS A 638 5.80 15.50 -6.65
C LYS A 638 6.97 15.77 -5.73
N LYS A 639 7.42 14.81 -4.93
CA LYS A 639 8.60 14.97 -4.08
C LYS A 639 9.90 15.15 -4.86
N THR A 640 9.98 14.59 -6.08
CA THR A 640 11.13 14.82 -6.96
C THR A 640 11.19 16.28 -7.39
N MET A 641 10.03 16.86 -7.76
CA MET A 641 9.94 18.27 -8.19
C MET A 641 9.94 19.27 -7.02
N ALA A 642 9.39 18.89 -5.87
CA ALA A 642 9.26 19.72 -4.67
C ALA A 642 9.49 18.88 -3.41
N PRO A 643 10.75 18.64 -3.01
CA PRO A 643 11.08 17.75 -1.88
C PRO A 643 10.49 18.20 -0.53
N ASN A 644 10.25 19.50 -0.37
CA ASN A 644 9.73 20.12 0.86
C ASN A 644 8.20 20.29 0.85
N ILE A 645 7.48 19.70 -0.11
CA ILE A 645 6.02 19.76 -0.14
C ILE A 645 5.41 19.19 1.15
N SER A 646 4.42 19.88 1.71
CA SER A 646 3.69 19.39 2.89
C SER A 646 2.78 18.22 2.52
N GLU A 647 2.47 17.39 3.50
CA GLU A 647 1.54 16.28 3.33
C GLU A 647 0.15 16.78 2.99
N HIS A 648 -0.32 17.85 3.65
CA HIS A 648 -1.63 18.45 3.39
C HIS A 648 -1.76 18.94 1.95
N THR A 649 -0.72 19.60 1.41
CA THR A 649 -0.72 20.02 0.00
C THR A 649 -0.73 18.80 -0.93
N MET A 650 0.03 17.74 -0.63
CA MET A 650 -0.02 16.51 -1.44
C MET A 650 -1.41 15.86 -1.43
N VAL A 651 -2.03 15.73 -0.26
CA VAL A 651 -3.37 15.17 -0.09
C VAL A 651 -4.40 16.02 -0.85
N ASN A 652 -4.39 17.35 -0.67
CA ASN A 652 -5.29 18.25 -1.39
C ASN A 652 -5.18 18.07 -2.91
N LEU A 653 -3.96 18.06 -3.46
CA LEU A 653 -3.76 17.89 -4.91
C LEU A 653 -4.25 16.52 -5.42
N LEU A 654 -4.10 15.45 -4.63
CA LEU A 654 -4.64 14.13 -4.95
C LEU A 654 -6.17 14.14 -4.97
N GLN A 655 -6.79 14.72 -3.94
CA GLN A 655 -8.25 14.80 -3.80
C GLN A 655 -8.88 15.70 -4.87
N LEU A 656 -8.29 16.86 -5.18
CA LEU A 656 -8.73 17.71 -6.29
C LEU A 656 -8.72 16.96 -7.62
N ARG A 657 -7.77 16.04 -7.83
CA ARG A 657 -7.62 15.29 -9.07
C ARG A 657 -8.53 14.06 -9.16
N GLN A 658 -8.76 13.36 -8.05
CA GLN A 658 -9.42 12.05 -8.06
C GLN A 658 -10.82 12.06 -7.44
N ASN A 659 -11.13 13.00 -6.55
CA ASN A 659 -12.37 13.02 -5.78
C ASN A 659 -13.39 14.05 -6.28
N ASN A 660 -13.09 14.83 -7.32
CA ASN A 660 -13.90 15.99 -7.74
C ASN A 660 -14.18 16.97 -6.57
N THR A 661 -13.22 17.11 -5.64
CA THR A 661 -13.35 17.95 -4.45
C THR A 661 -13.64 19.41 -4.78
N LEU A 662 -13.15 19.89 -5.92
CA LEU A 662 -13.45 21.25 -6.36
C LEU A 662 -14.94 21.44 -6.65
N ASP A 663 -15.57 20.50 -7.35
CA ASP A 663 -16.99 20.58 -7.70
C ASP A 663 -17.88 20.36 -6.48
N TYR A 664 -17.48 19.45 -5.58
CA TYR A 664 -18.07 19.34 -4.25
C TYR A 664 -18.03 20.69 -3.51
N THR A 665 -16.87 21.34 -3.44
CA THR A 665 -16.69 22.63 -2.75
C THR A 665 -17.58 23.70 -3.37
N LYS A 666 -17.63 23.77 -4.71
CA LYS A 666 -18.49 24.69 -5.45
C LYS A 666 -19.97 24.38 -5.22
N ARG A 667 -20.40 23.13 -5.08
CA ARG A 667 -21.83 22.79 -4.92
C ARG A 667 -22.30 22.91 -3.48
N ARG A 668 -21.54 22.37 -2.53
CA ARG A 668 -21.98 22.14 -1.14
C ARG A 668 -21.42 23.16 -0.15
N LEU A 669 -20.27 23.76 -0.44
CA LEU A 669 -19.55 24.63 0.50
C LEU A 669 -19.53 26.11 0.08
N ARG A 670 -20.39 26.57 -0.85
CA ARG A 670 -20.45 27.99 -1.27
C ARG A 670 -20.93 28.97 -0.19
N GLY A 671 -21.68 28.50 0.80
CA GLY A 671 -22.28 29.36 1.83
C GLY A 671 -21.23 30.09 2.68
N GLN A 672 -21.55 31.32 3.09
CA GLN A 672 -20.62 32.18 3.85
C GLN A 672 -20.09 31.53 5.13
N LYS A 673 -20.94 30.81 5.87
CA LYS A 673 -20.55 30.07 7.08
C LYS A 673 -19.53 28.96 6.78
N ALA A 674 -19.75 28.18 5.71
CA ALA A 674 -18.84 27.13 5.30
C ALA A 674 -17.49 27.69 4.85
N GLN A 675 -17.51 28.74 4.02
CA GLN A 675 -16.28 29.42 3.57
C GLN A 675 -15.50 30.05 4.74
N ALA A 676 -16.19 30.62 5.73
CA ALA A 676 -15.56 31.13 6.94
C ALA A 676 -14.89 30.00 7.76
N TYR A 677 -15.57 28.85 7.90
CA TYR A 677 -15.02 27.67 8.57
C TYR A 677 -13.72 27.19 7.93
N LEU A 678 -13.75 26.97 6.61
CA LEU A 678 -12.60 26.47 5.86
C LEU A 678 -11.39 27.39 6.04
N ARG A 679 -11.60 28.71 5.92
CA ARG A 679 -10.55 29.72 6.14
C ARG A 679 -10.01 29.69 7.56
N GLN A 680 -10.88 29.60 8.56
CA GLN A 680 -10.46 29.59 9.97
C GLN A 680 -9.63 28.35 10.28
N LYS A 681 -10.13 27.16 9.94
CA LYS A 681 -9.43 25.89 10.19
C LYS A 681 -8.14 25.79 9.38
N ALA A 682 -8.12 26.27 8.13
CA ALA A 682 -6.89 26.29 7.31
C ALA A 682 -5.81 27.14 7.97
N ARG A 683 -6.18 28.32 8.50
CA ARG A 683 -5.25 29.20 9.23
C ARG A 683 -4.77 28.56 10.53
N GLN A 684 -5.66 27.91 11.30
CA GLN A 684 -5.28 27.22 12.53
C GLN A 684 -4.21 26.15 12.27
N ILE A 685 -4.41 25.32 11.23
CA ILE A 685 -3.45 24.29 10.82
C ILE A 685 -2.12 24.90 10.35
N ASP A 686 -2.16 25.98 9.57
CA ASP A 686 -0.96 26.68 9.10
C ASP A 686 -0.14 27.24 10.28
N THR A 687 -0.82 27.81 11.29
CA THR A 687 -0.17 28.40 12.47
C THR A 687 0.33 27.39 13.51
N SER A 688 -0.22 26.17 13.55
CA SER A 688 0.12 25.19 14.60
C SER A 688 1.50 24.54 14.43
N GLY A 689 2.16 24.74 13.29
CA GLY A 689 3.41 24.06 12.97
C GLY A 689 3.25 22.54 12.84
N TYR A 690 2.05 22.09 12.47
CA TYR A 690 1.64 20.69 12.45
C TYR A 690 2.63 19.74 11.74
N GLU A 691 3.15 20.14 10.58
CA GLU A 691 4.16 19.36 9.83
C GLU A 691 5.47 19.18 10.60
N LYS A 692 5.89 20.20 11.37
CA LYS A 692 7.09 20.13 12.21
C LYS A 692 6.87 19.14 13.37
N GLN A 693 5.69 19.17 13.99
CA GLN A 693 5.30 18.24 15.05
C GLN A 693 5.29 16.79 14.54
N ARG A 694 4.70 16.54 13.36
CA ARG A 694 4.71 15.20 12.73
C ARG A 694 6.11 14.69 12.43
N ARG A 695 6.99 15.53 11.86
CA ARG A 695 8.40 15.16 11.62
C ARG A 695 9.11 14.78 12.93
N LYS A 696 8.87 15.52 14.01
CA LYS A 696 9.40 15.19 15.34
C LYS A 696 8.88 13.84 15.85
N ALA A 697 7.58 13.58 15.71
CA ALA A 697 6.97 12.32 16.12
C ALA A 697 7.59 11.11 15.38
N LEU A 698 7.84 11.23 14.07
CA LEU A 698 8.51 10.19 13.28
C LEU A 698 9.92 9.90 13.76
N VAL A 699 10.71 10.93 14.06
CA VAL A 699 12.08 10.77 14.59
C VAL A 699 12.06 10.08 15.94
N LEU A 700 11.13 10.46 16.83
CA LEU A 700 10.98 9.83 18.15
C LEU A 700 10.53 8.37 18.04
N ALA A 701 9.60 8.06 17.14
CA ALA A 701 9.17 6.68 16.89
C ALA A 701 10.32 5.82 16.33
N ALA A 702 11.13 6.37 15.41
CA ALA A 702 12.30 5.69 14.88
C ALA A 702 13.35 5.43 15.98
N ALA A 703 13.60 6.42 16.86
CA ALA A 703 14.52 6.25 17.99
C ALA A 703 14.07 5.12 18.93
N LYS A 704 12.79 5.08 19.30
CA LYS A 704 12.21 4.00 20.11
C LYS A 704 12.37 2.62 19.45
N LYS A 705 12.16 2.52 18.12
CA LYS A 705 12.38 1.27 17.38
C LYS A 705 13.84 0.82 17.40
N VAL A 706 14.78 1.76 17.28
CA VAL A 706 16.22 1.46 17.37
C VAL A 706 16.59 0.95 18.76
N GLU A 707 16.08 1.57 19.81
CA GLU A 707 16.30 1.13 21.20
C GLU A 707 15.75 -0.28 21.44
N ALA A 708 14.50 -0.55 21.02
CA ALA A 708 13.89 -1.87 21.12
C ALA A 708 14.70 -2.93 20.36
N LYS A 709 15.15 -2.62 19.13
CA LYS A 709 15.96 -3.53 18.32
C LYS A 709 17.34 -3.79 18.95
N ARG A 710 17.98 -2.77 19.53
CA ARG A 710 19.24 -2.93 20.27
C ARG A 710 19.07 -3.82 21.50
N ALA A 711 17.97 -3.63 22.25
CA ALA A 711 17.64 -4.47 23.39
C ALA A 711 17.38 -5.92 22.97
N GLU A 712 16.66 -6.14 21.86
CA GLU A 712 16.41 -7.47 21.31
C GLU A 712 17.71 -8.16 20.84
N ILE A 713 18.59 -7.44 20.12
CA ILE A 713 19.90 -7.96 19.71
C ILE A 713 20.71 -8.35 20.95
N LYS A 714 20.73 -7.51 21.98
CA LYS A 714 21.41 -7.80 23.26
C LYS A 714 20.83 -9.07 23.91
N ARG A 715 19.50 -9.18 24.02
CA ARG A 715 18.83 -10.37 24.56
C ARG A 715 19.15 -11.64 23.76
N LYS A 716 19.17 -11.56 22.43
CA LYS A 716 19.53 -12.70 21.56
C LYS A 716 21.00 -13.10 21.72
N ALA A 717 21.90 -12.12 21.82
CA ALA A 717 23.32 -12.37 22.08
C ALA A 717 23.53 -13.02 23.46
N GLU A 718 22.90 -12.49 24.51
CA GLU A 718 22.94 -13.07 25.87
C GLU A 718 22.36 -14.48 25.90
N ALA A 719 21.23 -14.72 25.23
CA ALA A 719 20.63 -16.06 25.12
C ALA A 719 21.54 -17.03 24.36
N GLN A 720 22.19 -16.58 23.29
CA GLN A 720 23.15 -17.39 22.54
C GLN A 720 24.40 -17.69 23.37
N GLN A 721 24.90 -16.71 24.13
CA GLN A 721 26.02 -16.89 25.04
C GLN A 721 25.67 -17.88 26.16
N ARG A 722 24.52 -17.73 26.83
CA ARG A 722 24.04 -18.69 27.84
C ARG A 722 23.90 -20.10 27.26
N ARG A 723 23.40 -20.25 26.03
CA ARG A 723 23.34 -21.55 25.35
C ARG A 723 24.72 -22.14 25.09
N ARG A 724 25.71 -21.32 24.70
CA ARG A 724 27.11 -21.76 24.54
C ARG A 724 27.72 -22.18 25.87
N GLU A 725 27.58 -21.37 26.91
CA GLU A 725 28.07 -21.67 28.26
C GLU A 725 27.43 -22.94 28.84
N GLN A 726 26.11 -23.13 28.66
CA GLN A 726 25.42 -24.36 29.03
C GLN A 726 25.94 -25.56 28.25
N LEU A 727 26.17 -25.43 26.93
CA LEU A 727 26.73 -26.50 26.11
C LEU A 727 28.16 -26.83 26.55
N GLU A 728 29.00 -25.84 26.82
CA GLU A 728 30.36 -26.04 27.35
C GLU A 728 30.37 -26.70 28.72
N TYR A 729 29.48 -26.29 29.63
CA TYR A 729 29.30 -26.92 30.94
C TYR A 729 28.84 -28.38 30.80
N GLN A 730 27.90 -28.65 29.88
CA GLN A 730 27.44 -30.00 29.59
C GLN A 730 28.57 -30.86 29.01
N ILE A 731 29.36 -30.33 28.07
CA ILE A 731 30.53 -31.04 27.52
C ILE A 731 31.56 -31.34 28.62
N ARG A 732 31.90 -30.34 29.46
CA ARG A 732 32.86 -30.52 30.58
C ARG A 732 32.42 -31.55 31.61
N ASN A 733 31.12 -31.69 31.86
CA ASN A 733 30.57 -32.60 32.87
C ASN A 733 30.00 -33.91 32.29
N THR A 734 30.13 -34.14 30.99
CA THR A 734 29.69 -35.40 30.37
C THR A 734 30.63 -36.52 30.82
N ARG A 735 30.08 -37.54 31.49
CA ARG A 735 30.84 -38.76 31.83
C ARG A 735 31.11 -39.55 30.53
N VAL A 736 32.36 -39.52 30.07
CA VAL A 736 32.79 -40.22 28.85
C VAL A 736 33.04 -41.69 29.17
N THR A 737 32.62 -42.59 28.27
CA THR A 737 32.86 -44.03 28.41
C THR A 737 33.14 -44.63 27.03
N VAL A 738 34.25 -45.35 26.91
CA VAL A 738 34.68 -46.01 25.67
C VAL A 738 34.26 -47.49 25.56
N LYS A 739 33.71 -48.08 26.63
CA LYS A 739 33.29 -49.50 26.65
C LYS A 739 32.08 -49.74 25.72
N LYS A 740 32.25 -50.58 24.68
CA LYS A 740 31.24 -50.87 23.63
C LYS A 740 29.89 -51.31 24.22
N ARG A 741 29.93 -52.14 25.28
CA ARG A 741 28.75 -52.68 26.01
C ARG A 741 27.94 -51.63 26.79
N ARG A 742 28.54 -50.49 27.17
CA ARG A 742 27.85 -49.41 27.89
C ARG A 742 27.21 -48.41 26.93
N ILE A 743 27.87 -48.12 25.80
CA ILE A 743 27.37 -47.18 24.78
C ILE A 743 26.05 -47.68 24.17
N THR A 744 25.90 -48.99 23.97
CA THR A 744 24.65 -49.59 23.45
C THR A 744 23.47 -49.48 24.42
N LYS A 745 23.73 -49.26 25.72
CA LYS A 745 22.72 -49.08 26.77
C LYS A 745 22.35 -47.62 27.03
N PHE A 746 22.98 -46.66 26.35
CA PHE A 746 22.68 -45.23 26.54
C PHE A 746 21.31 -44.83 25.97
N THR A 747 20.68 -43.87 26.65
CA THR A 747 19.50 -43.15 26.17
C THR A 747 19.89 -42.20 25.04
N ASN A 748 18.91 -41.75 24.23
CA ASN A 748 19.16 -40.79 23.16
C ASN A 748 19.80 -39.48 23.64
N ALA A 749 19.43 -39.00 24.84
CA ALA A 749 20.02 -37.81 25.43
C ALA A 749 21.50 -38.03 25.82
N GLN A 750 21.83 -39.20 26.38
CA GLN A 750 23.20 -39.56 26.73
C GLN A 750 24.07 -39.77 25.47
N LEU A 751 23.51 -40.37 24.41
CA LEU A 751 24.20 -40.51 23.12
C LEU A 751 24.48 -39.16 22.46
N ASP A 752 23.55 -38.21 22.55
CA ASP A 752 23.76 -36.85 22.07
C ASP A 752 24.87 -36.14 22.85
N GLN A 753 24.92 -36.30 24.16
CA GLN A 753 25.99 -35.76 25.01
C GLN A 753 27.36 -36.36 24.64
N GLN A 754 27.44 -37.67 24.37
CA GLN A 754 28.67 -38.30 23.87
C GLN A 754 29.09 -37.74 22.51
N LEU A 755 28.15 -37.59 21.56
CA LEU A 755 28.47 -37.02 20.25
C LEU A 755 29.00 -35.59 20.35
N ASP A 756 28.41 -34.77 21.22
CA ASP A 756 28.85 -33.39 21.43
C ASP A 756 30.23 -33.33 22.11
N PHE A 757 30.52 -34.23 23.07
CA PHE A 757 31.85 -34.40 23.64
C PHE A 757 32.88 -34.83 22.58
N TRP A 758 32.65 -35.94 21.87
CA TRP A 758 33.61 -36.47 20.90
C TRP A 758 33.86 -35.51 19.72
N ARG A 759 32.87 -34.69 19.34
CA ARG A 759 33.09 -33.60 18.37
C ARG A 759 33.99 -32.49 18.87
N SER A 760 34.03 -32.25 20.19
CA SER A 760 34.90 -31.23 20.78
C SER A 760 36.37 -31.69 20.86
N VAL A 761 36.59 -33.00 20.95
CA VAL A 761 37.92 -33.61 21.09
C VAL A 761 38.51 -34.07 19.75
N ASP A 762 37.71 -34.59 18.83
CA ASP A 762 38.13 -34.97 17.48
C ASP A 762 38.52 -33.71 16.67
N LYS A 763 39.81 -33.51 16.39
CA LYS A 763 40.31 -32.35 15.62
C LYS A 763 40.11 -32.50 14.11
N VAL A 764 39.71 -33.68 13.61
CA VAL A 764 39.46 -33.93 12.19
C VAL A 764 38.04 -33.44 11.84
N THR A 765 37.93 -32.31 11.14
CA THR A 765 36.65 -31.61 10.91
C THR A 765 35.77 -32.21 9.82
N ALA A 766 36.35 -32.93 8.84
CA ALA A 766 35.65 -33.37 7.63
C ALA A 766 34.60 -34.49 7.84
N ALA A 767 34.67 -35.27 8.92
CA ALA A 767 33.80 -36.43 9.16
C ALA A 767 32.93 -36.31 10.44
N LYS A 768 32.66 -35.08 10.92
CA LYS A 768 31.81 -34.85 12.09
C LYS A 768 30.33 -34.95 11.72
N ALA A 769 29.70 -36.11 11.91
CA ALA A 769 28.25 -36.25 11.75
C ALA A 769 27.54 -35.25 12.68
N LYS A 770 26.71 -34.33 12.16
CA LYS A 770 25.97 -33.34 12.96
C LYS A 770 24.78 -34.00 13.67
N LYS A 771 24.41 -33.50 14.86
CA LYS A 771 23.28 -34.02 15.65
C LYS A 771 21.95 -33.95 14.87
N SER A 772 21.85 -33.01 13.94
CA SER A 772 20.73 -32.84 13.02
C SER A 772 20.64 -33.92 11.92
N HIS A 773 21.74 -34.59 11.59
CA HIS A 773 21.83 -35.58 10.52
C HIS A 773 21.68 -37.03 11.03
N VAL A 774 21.78 -37.25 12.33
CA VAL A 774 21.71 -38.57 12.96
C VAL A 774 20.53 -38.59 13.92
N LYS A 775 19.34 -38.91 13.41
CA LYS A 775 18.08 -38.76 14.15
C LYS A 775 17.71 -40.02 14.92
N ARG A 776 18.03 -41.21 14.38
CA ARG A 776 17.61 -42.49 14.96
C ARG A 776 18.66 -43.01 15.95
N ARG A 777 18.20 -43.69 17.00
CA ARG A 777 19.08 -44.21 18.08
C ARG A 777 20.19 -45.15 17.59
N PRO A 778 19.96 -46.10 16.66
CA PRO A 778 21.01 -46.98 16.14
C PRO A 778 22.11 -46.20 15.40
N GLU A 779 21.72 -45.21 14.60
CA GLU A 779 22.64 -44.34 13.86
C GLU A 779 23.50 -43.50 14.82
N LYS A 780 22.93 -43.03 15.94
CA LYS A 780 23.67 -42.29 16.97
C LYS A 780 24.72 -43.18 17.65
N ILE A 781 24.37 -44.43 17.95
CA ILE A 781 25.32 -45.41 18.51
C ILE A 781 26.46 -45.66 17.53
N ALA A 782 26.17 -45.86 16.24
CA ALA A 782 27.18 -46.05 15.20
C ALA A 782 28.10 -44.82 15.08
N ALA A 783 27.54 -43.62 15.06
CA ALA A 783 28.29 -42.37 14.97
C ALA A 783 29.21 -42.14 16.18
N VAL A 784 28.77 -42.46 17.40
CA VAL A 784 29.62 -42.39 18.62
C VAL A 784 30.77 -43.39 18.52
N LYS A 785 30.49 -44.65 18.15
CA LYS A 785 31.54 -45.68 18.00
C LYS A 785 32.58 -45.29 16.95
N GLN A 786 32.14 -44.72 15.83
CA GLN A 786 33.02 -44.27 14.75
C GLN A 786 33.86 -43.05 15.16
N ALA A 787 33.33 -42.15 15.99
CA ALA A 787 34.09 -41.03 16.55
C ALA A 787 35.19 -41.51 17.52
N ILE A 788 34.89 -42.51 18.35
CA ILE A 788 35.87 -43.12 19.27
C ILE A 788 36.99 -43.82 18.49
N ARG A 789 36.65 -44.63 17.49
CA ARG A 789 37.63 -45.31 16.62
C ARG A 789 38.60 -44.33 15.97
N ARG A 790 38.09 -43.18 15.49
CA ARG A 790 38.92 -42.14 14.88
C ARG A 790 39.86 -41.48 15.88
N TYR A 791 39.39 -41.20 17.10
CA TYR A 791 40.23 -40.63 18.14
C TYR A 791 41.40 -41.56 18.51
N ILE A 792 41.13 -42.86 18.66
CA ILE A 792 42.16 -43.88 18.94
C ILE A 792 43.14 -44.00 17.75
N ALA A 793 42.62 -44.09 16.52
CA ALA A 793 43.44 -44.20 15.31
C ALA A 793 44.34 -42.96 15.07
N ALA A 794 43.95 -41.80 15.58
CA ALA A 794 44.76 -40.57 15.54
C ALA A 794 45.82 -40.49 16.66
N GLY A 795 46.03 -41.58 17.41
CA GLY A 795 47.01 -41.66 18.50
C GLY A 795 46.56 -41.02 19.81
N GLY A 796 45.25 -40.77 19.99
CA GLY A 796 44.70 -40.23 21.22
C GLY A 796 44.66 -41.29 22.33
N ASP A 797 45.36 -41.04 23.45
CA ASP A 797 45.30 -41.93 24.62
C ASP A 797 43.94 -41.76 25.31
N ILE A 798 43.26 -42.88 25.54
CA ILE A 798 41.99 -42.95 26.27
C ILE A 798 42.20 -42.57 27.75
N ARG A 799 43.41 -42.80 28.29
CA ARG A 799 43.81 -42.50 29.68
C ARG A 799 43.95 -41.00 29.93
N ASP A 800 44.19 -40.20 28.89
CA ASP A 800 44.26 -38.73 28.96
C ASP A 800 42.87 -38.07 29.12
N LEU A 801 41.79 -38.81 28.90
CA LEU A 801 40.41 -38.34 29.09
C LEU A 801 39.95 -38.38 30.58
N ARG A 802 40.89 -38.42 31.54
CA ARG A 802 40.63 -38.58 32.97
C ARG A 802 39.68 -37.51 33.52
N LEU A 803 38.54 -37.99 33.99
CA LEU A 803 37.47 -37.26 34.68
C LEU A 803 37.98 -36.47 35.90
N PRO A 804 37.38 -35.32 36.25
CA PRO A 804 37.50 -34.77 37.60
C PRO A 804 36.90 -35.78 38.59
N ARG A 805 37.70 -36.24 39.55
CA ARG A 805 37.24 -37.09 40.66
C ARG A 805 36.28 -36.29 41.56
N LYS A 806 35.17 -36.90 41.96
CA LYS A 806 34.50 -36.54 43.21
C LYS A 806 35.15 -37.39 44.30
N ASP A 807 35.66 -36.77 45.34
CA ASP A 807 36.22 -37.48 46.48
C ASP A 807 35.16 -38.43 47.08
N GLY A 808 35.49 -39.73 47.18
CA GLY A 808 34.74 -40.67 48.02
C GLY A 808 34.17 -41.95 47.38
N GLU A 809 34.36 -42.25 46.09
CA GLU A 809 33.98 -43.57 45.54
C GLU A 809 35.20 -44.47 45.36
N VAL A 810 35.27 -45.55 46.15
CA VAL A 810 36.26 -46.63 46.06
C VAL A 810 35.87 -47.55 44.89
N ASP A 811 36.84 -47.79 44.02
CA ASP A 811 36.72 -48.63 42.84
C ASP A 811 36.80 -50.11 43.22
N SER A 812 35.80 -50.90 42.84
CA SER A 812 35.85 -52.37 42.92
C SER A 812 35.72 -52.94 41.51
N ASP A 813 36.58 -52.51 40.58
CA ASP A 813 36.80 -53.27 39.35
C ASP A 813 38.15 -52.87 38.71
N GLN A 814 39.24 -53.40 39.26
CA GLN A 814 40.52 -53.45 38.55
C GLN A 814 40.40 -54.47 37.41
N SER A 815 39.96 -54.02 36.23
CA SER A 815 40.29 -54.69 34.97
C SER A 815 40.95 -53.69 34.03
N GLU A 816 42.18 -54.04 33.65
CA GLU A 816 43.00 -53.33 32.68
C GLU A 816 42.16 -52.99 31.44
N GLY A 817 42.12 -51.70 31.10
CA GLY A 817 41.48 -51.22 29.88
C GLY A 817 42.32 -51.65 28.69
N ASP A 818 41.98 -52.81 28.15
CA ASP A 818 42.68 -53.45 27.06
C ASP A 818 42.34 -52.76 25.73
N GLU A 819 43.37 -52.31 25.00
CA GLU A 819 43.26 -51.79 23.63
C GLU A 819 42.72 -52.86 22.65
N SER A 820 42.67 -54.13 23.10
CA SER A 820 42.25 -55.30 22.32
C SER A 820 40.77 -55.29 21.89
N GLU A 821 39.86 -54.63 22.62
CA GLU A 821 38.40 -54.69 22.35
C GLU A 821 37.98 -53.98 21.04
N TRP A 822 38.87 -53.20 20.43
CA TRP A 822 38.65 -52.51 19.15
C TRP A 822 39.46 -53.08 17.98
N SER A 823 40.29 -54.10 18.22
CA SER A 823 41.21 -54.68 17.21
C SER A 823 40.58 -55.77 16.33
N GLU A 824 39.35 -56.22 16.62
CA GLU A 824 38.64 -57.21 15.81
C GLU A 824 37.21 -56.76 15.49
N VAL A 825 37.01 -56.13 14.32
CA VAL A 825 35.72 -56.15 13.60
C VAL A 825 36.02 -56.07 12.10
N SER A 826 35.93 -57.22 11.42
CA SER A 826 35.84 -57.33 9.96
C SER A 826 34.49 -56.83 9.44
N ASP A 827 34.43 -56.50 8.15
CA ASP A 827 33.36 -55.77 7.44
C ASP A 827 32.00 -56.49 7.27
N ASP A 828 31.67 -57.51 8.08
CA ASP A 828 30.56 -58.44 7.78
C ASP A 828 29.21 -58.18 8.50
N GLU A 829 28.95 -56.99 9.06
CA GLU A 829 27.63 -56.65 9.64
C GLU A 829 26.91 -55.50 8.90
N MET A 830 26.87 -55.56 7.55
CA MET A 830 26.07 -54.66 6.70
C MET A 830 25.03 -55.37 5.81
N GLU A 831 24.66 -56.61 6.13
CA GLU A 831 23.52 -57.28 5.49
C GLU A 831 22.65 -57.97 6.55
N GLU A 832 21.65 -57.26 7.08
CA GLU A 832 20.34 -57.82 7.43
C GLU A 832 19.44 -56.71 8.02
N GLY A 833 18.36 -56.39 7.31
CA GLY A 833 17.40 -55.39 7.75
C GLY A 833 16.35 -55.03 6.70
N GLY A 834 15.68 -56.05 6.16
CA GLY A 834 14.54 -55.89 5.27
C GLY A 834 13.33 -55.24 5.93
N ILE A 835 12.61 -54.47 5.12
CA ILE A 835 11.16 -54.28 5.06
C ILE A 835 10.37 -54.61 6.36
N ASN A 836 10.00 -53.55 7.09
CA ASN A 836 8.61 -53.19 7.41
C ASN A 836 8.53 -51.77 8.00
#